data_AF-A0A803TLW4-F1
#
_entry.id   AF-A0A803TLW4-F1
#
_cell.length_a   1.000
_cell.length_b   1.000
_cell.length_c   1.000
_cell.angle_alpha   90.00
_cell.angle_beta   90.00
_cell.angle_gamma   90.00
#
_symmetry.space_group_name_H-M   'P 1'
#
loop_
_entity.id
_entity.type
_entity.pdbx_description
1 polymer ?
#
loop_
_entity_poly.entity_id
_entity_poly.type
_entity_poly.pdbx_seq_one_letter_code
_entity_poly.pdbx_strand_id
1 'polypeptide(L)'
;MEQMEITTEMISKRVQKVKNWTSPGSDQLHGFWLKHLISLHGKMAQQFNEMLQKGSISEWLTTGRTYLIQKDPAKGAAPGNYRPITCLPTMFKLLTGIIADRIQDYLEEKNILPDEQKGNKRKSRGTKDQLLIDKMILENCKSRKANLHMTWIDYKKAFDSLPHSWIIKCLDAIGISKNVGTFIENMMEHWKTELFVGNESYGLVNIRRGIFQGDSLSPLLFIIAMIPLSTILQKTNLGYQTSKNSHKISHLMYMDDLKLYGKTETEIQSLTNTVRIFSTDINMEFGLDKCLTVALKKGKIIESEGINMPNGQKIKCHQPEAYKYLGILQLDNIKHEHVKTVVSKEYTQRVRKILKSKLNGGNTIKAINTWAIPVIRYTAGIINWTQAELDNLDRKTRKLMTIHHSLHPRSDVDRLYLPRRSGGRGLLQVKQAVKEEEHALAEYVKQSEEPALIEVKNQKLLKAQQTKNQYKKTALQTRADSWHNKTLHGKFLDKIEGKADKEKTWLWLTNGTLKKETEGLILAAQEQAIRTNAIKAKIEKSADDPKCRLCKETDETIDHILSCCKKIAQTDYKQRHNYVAQMIHWNLCLKYHLPAVKNWWDHKPAKVVENEHAKILWDFRIQTAKVPEDNTPDITVVEKNKVWIIDVAIPGDSRIEEKQQEKLSRYQDLKIELQRLWQKPVQVVPVVMGTLGAVPKDLSRHLETIDIDKITICQLQKATLLGSARIIRKYITQS
;
A
#
# COMPACT_ATOMS: atom_id res chain seq x y z
N MET A 1 11.05 -36.77 -3.57
CA MET A 1 11.81 -35.56 -3.95
C MET A 1 13.23 -35.95 -4.28
N GLU A 2 13.80 -35.43 -5.37
CA GLU A 2 15.23 -35.64 -5.68
C GLU A 2 16.13 -34.98 -4.63
N GLN A 3 17.39 -35.42 -4.55
CA GLN A 3 18.37 -34.78 -3.67
C GLN A 3 18.49 -33.29 -4.01
N MET A 4 18.43 -32.45 -2.96
CA MET A 4 18.47 -31.01 -3.12
C MET A 4 19.91 -30.51 -3.21
N GLU A 5 20.18 -29.70 -4.23
CA GLU A 5 21.39 -28.89 -4.36
C GLU A 5 20.98 -27.40 -4.44
N ILE A 6 21.62 -26.56 -3.63
CA ILE A 6 21.40 -25.12 -3.61
C ILE A 6 22.31 -24.45 -4.63
N THR A 7 21.71 -23.80 -5.63
CA THR A 7 22.48 -23.04 -6.63
C THR A 7 22.59 -21.55 -6.27
N THR A 8 23.57 -20.88 -6.86
CA THR A 8 23.71 -19.40 -6.78
C THR A 8 22.45 -18.67 -7.25
N GLU A 9 21.75 -19.24 -8.24
CA GLU A 9 20.49 -18.68 -8.74
C GLU A 9 19.37 -18.79 -7.71
N MET A 10 19.27 -19.91 -6.99
CA MET A 10 18.29 -20.08 -5.91
C MET A 10 18.48 -19.04 -4.81
N ILE A 11 19.74 -18.78 -4.43
CA ILE A 11 20.08 -17.70 -3.49
C ILE A 11 19.65 -16.35 -4.04
N SER A 12 20.07 -16.02 -5.26
CA SER A 12 19.76 -14.73 -5.89
C SER A 12 18.25 -14.49 -5.96
N LYS A 13 17.47 -15.52 -6.35
CA LYS A 13 16.01 -15.48 -6.41
C LYS A 13 15.39 -15.31 -5.03
N ARG A 14 15.90 -16.00 -4.00
CA ARG A 14 15.36 -15.91 -2.63
C ARG A 14 15.66 -14.57 -1.99
N VAL A 15 16.89 -14.07 -2.14
CA VAL A 15 17.35 -12.78 -1.61
C VAL A 15 16.45 -11.62 -2.06
N GLN A 16 15.98 -11.64 -3.33
CA GLN A 16 15.04 -10.62 -3.82
C GLN A 16 13.71 -10.58 -3.05
N LYS A 17 13.24 -11.73 -2.53
CA LYS A 17 12.02 -11.83 -1.72
C LYS A 17 12.22 -11.36 -0.26
N VAL A 18 13.45 -11.28 0.23
CA VAL A 18 13.74 -10.85 1.61
C VAL A 18 13.39 -9.36 1.76
N LYS A 19 12.78 -8.99 2.88
CA LYS A 19 12.48 -7.58 3.17
C LYS A 19 13.76 -6.83 3.57
N ASN A 20 13.94 -5.61 3.07
CA ASN A 20 15.19 -4.86 3.26
C ASN A 20 15.51 -4.58 4.73
N TRP A 21 14.55 -4.07 5.49
CA TRP A 21 14.75 -3.50 6.83
C TRP A 21 13.99 -4.24 7.93
N THR A 22 13.90 -5.57 7.84
CA THR A 22 13.44 -6.39 8.96
C THR A 22 14.51 -6.47 10.04
N SER A 23 14.09 -6.52 11.31
CA SER A 23 14.97 -6.75 12.45
C SER A 23 15.79 -8.03 12.24
N PRO A 24 17.13 -7.96 12.33
CA PRO A 24 18.00 -9.11 12.17
C PRO A 24 18.01 -9.98 13.44
N GLY A 25 18.56 -11.18 13.33
CA GLY A 25 18.82 -12.04 14.47
C GLY A 25 20.14 -11.68 15.15
N SER A 26 20.81 -12.69 15.72
CA SER A 26 22.15 -12.56 16.31
C SER A 26 23.22 -12.11 15.31
N ASP A 27 23.03 -12.39 14.01
CA ASP A 27 23.94 -12.03 12.93
C ASP A 27 23.92 -10.54 12.55
N GLN A 28 22.97 -9.77 13.07
CA GLN A 28 22.81 -8.33 12.81
C GLN A 28 22.73 -7.95 11.32
N LEU A 29 22.50 -8.93 10.44
CA LEU A 29 22.51 -8.75 8.99
C LEU A 29 21.11 -8.40 8.48
N HIS A 30 20.95 -7.21 7.91
CA HIS A 30 19.71 -6.85 7.23
C HIS A 30 19.63 -7.45 5.83
N GLY A 31 18.41 -7.83 5.40
CA GLY A 31 18.17 -8.36 4.05
C GLY A 31 18.54 -7.41 2.92
N PHE A 32 18.60 -6.09 3.20
CA PHE A 32 19.14 -5.09 2.27
C PHE A 32 20.53 -5.46 1.77
N TRP A 33 21.44 -5.84 2.67
CA TRP A 33 22.84 -6.13 2.33
C TRP A 33 22.97 -7.39 1.47
N LEU A 34 22.18 -8.43 1.77
CA LEU A 34 22.14 -9.63 0.94
C LEU A 34 21.79 -9.31 -0.51
N LYS A 35 20.89 -8.34 -0.77
CA LYS A 35 20.51 -7.95 -2.14
C LYS A 35 21.62 -7.26 -2.92
N HIS A 36 22.58 -6.64 -2.25
CA HIS A 36 23.61 -5.81 -2.87
C HIS A 36 24.97 -6.51 -2.92
N LEU A 37 25.25 -7.42 -1.97
CA LEU A 37 26.49 -8.19 -1.91
C LEU A 37 26.41 -9.48 -2.75
N ILE A 38 26.09 -9.31 -4.04
CA ILE A 38 25.83 -10.42 -4.97
C ILE A 38 27.04 -11.34 -5.18
N SER A 39 28.26 -10.83 -5.01
CA SER A 39 29.51 -11.60 -5.11
C SER A 39 29.61 -12.71 -4.07
N LEU A 40 28.89 -12.59 -2.95
CA LEU A 40 28.87 -13.60 -1.90
C LEU A 40 27.94 -14.78 -2.20
N HIS A 41 26.99 -14.63 -3.15
CA HIS A 41 25.96 -15.65 -3.37
C HIS A 41 26.54 -17.01 -3.74
N GLY A 42 27.60 -17.06 -4.57
CA GLY A 42 28.23 -18.33 -4.94
C GLY A 42 28.86 -19.03 -3.74
N LYS A 43 29.53 -18.28 -2.86
CA LYS A 43 30.13 -18.85 -1.65
C LYS A 43 29.08 -19.30 -0.64
N MET A 44 27.98 -18.55 -0.51
CA MET A 44 26.84 -18.96 0.32
C MET A 44 26.23 -20.27 -0.18
N ALA A 45 26.07 -20.45 -1.49
CA ALA A 45 25.53 -21.68 -2.07
C ALA A 45 26.43 -22.87 -1.72
N GLN A 46 27.74 -22.73 -1.90
CA GLN A 46 28.71 -23.75 -1.52
C GLN A 46 28.58 -24.12 -0.04
N GLN A 47 28.60 -23.15 0.87
CA GLN A 47 28.52 -23.41 2.32
C GLN A 47 27.18 -24.04 2.73
N PHE A 48 26.08 -23.61 2.13
CA PHE A 48 24.77 -24.22 2.39
C PHE A 48 24.67 -25.65 1.88
N ASN A 49 25.28 -25.97 0.74
CA ASN A 49 25.38 -27.36 0.26
C ASN A 49 26.25 -28.22 1.18
N GLU A 50 27.38 -27.71 1.65
CA GLU A 50 28.22 -28.43 2.63
C GLU A 50 27.43 -28.75 3.90
N MET A 51 26.61 -27.81 4.40
CA MET A 51 25.72 -28.03 5.55
C MET A 51 24.64 -29.08 5.25
N LEU A 52 23.98 -29.01 4.08
CA LEU A 52 22.95 -29.97 3.66
C LEU A 52 23.50 -31.38 3.49
N GLN A 53 24.69 -31.52 2.88
CA GLN A 53 25.31 -32.82 2.61
C GLN A 53 25.82 -33.49 3.89
N LYS A 54 26.43 -32.71 4.79
CA LYS A 54 26.87 -33.21 6.11
C LYS A 54 25.69 -33.45 7.06
N GLY A 55 24.55 -32.81 6.80
CA GLY A 55 23.41 -32.78 7.72
C GLY A 55 23.68 -31.97 9.00
N SER A 56 24.72 -31.12 9.03
CA SER A 56 25.12 -30.39 10.23
C SER A 56 24.98 -28.88 10.04
N ILE A 57 24.59 -28.16 11.10
CA ILE A 57 24.48 -26.70 11.10
C ILE A 57 25.20 -26.12 12.32
N SER A 58 25.82 -24.95 12.15
CA SER A 58 26.42 -24.22 13.27
C SER A 58 25.35 -23.71 14.23
N GLU A 59 25.60 -23.87 15.53
CA GLU A 59 24.65 -23.51 16.61
C GLU A 59 24.19 -22.05 16.58
N TRP A 60 25.07 -21.12 16.16
CA TRP A 60 24.71 -19.71 16.07
C TRP A 60 23.60 -19.44 15.03
N LEU A 61 23.48 -20.28 13.99
CA LEU A 61 22.42 -20.17 12.97
C LEU A 61 21.06 -20.62 13.53
N THR A 62 21.05 -21.57 14.47
CA THR A 62 19.84 -22.13 15.08
C THR A 62 19.43 -21.45 16.39
N THR A 63 20.15 -20.39 16.79
CA THR A 63 19.88 -19.63 18.00
C THR A 63 19.13 -18.33 17.69
N GLY A 64 17.87 -18.25 18.12
CA GLY A 64 17.01 -17.07 17.98
C GLY A 64 17.07 -16.12 19.18
N ARG A 65 16.52 -14.92 19.01
CA ARG A 65 16.22 -13.97 20.11
C ARG A 65 14.72 -13.75 20.21
N THR A 66 14.09 -14.16 21.30
CA THR A 66 12.64 -14.04 21.47
C THR A 66 12.29 -12.82 22.33
N TYR A 67 11.53 -11.89 21.76
CA TYR A 67 10.93 -10.78 22.49
C TYR A 67 9.48 -11.09 22.86
N LEU A 68 9.07 -10.77 24.09
CA LEU A 68 7.69 -10.90 24.54
C LEU A 68 6.91 -9.61 24.28
N ILE A 69 5.96 -9.63 23.35
CA ILE A 69 5.13 -8.46 23.00
C ILE A 69 3.73 -8.61 23.61
N GLN A 70 3.25 -7.59 24.31
CA GLN A 70 1.87 -7.57 24.82
C GLN A 70 0.85 -7.50 23.67
N LYS A 71 -0.15 -8.38 23.70
CA LYS A 71 -1.25 -8.44 22.72
C LYS A 71 -2.24 -7.29 22.93
N ASP A 72 -2.58 -7.01 24.19
CA ASP A 72 -3.49 -5.94 24.58
C ASP A 72 -2.97 -5.25 25.85
N PRO A 73 -2.51 -3.99 25.76
CA PRO A 73 -2.03 -3.25 26.93
C PRO A 73 -3.06 -3.17 28.06
N ALA A 74 -4.36 -3.19 27.75
CA ALA A 74 -5.41 -3.10 28.75
C ALA A 74 -5.54 -4.37 29.62
N LYS A 75 -5.02 -5.52 29.16
CA LYS A 75 -5.06 -6.80 29.89
C LYS A 75 -3.88 -7.01 30.84
N GLY A 76 -3.02 -6.01 31.02
CA GLY A 76 -1.90 -6.04 31.97
C GLY A 76 -0.86 -7.13 31.66
N ALA A 77 -0.12 -7.55 32.70
CA ALA A 77 1.05 -8.42 32.59
C ALA A 77 0.76 -9.94 32.65
N ALA A 78 -0.48 -10.37 32.40
CA ALA A 78 -0.82 -11.80 32.42
C ALA A 78 0.01 -12.57 31.37
N PRO A 79 0.60 -13.75 31.69
CA PRO A 79 1.45 -14.48 30.74
C PRO A 79 0.76 -14.81 29.40
N GLY A 80 -0.55 -15.12 29.43
CA GLY A 80 -1.35 -15.37 28.22
C GLY A 80 -1.53 -14.14 27.31
N ASN A 81 -1.27 -12.94 27.83
CA ASN A 81 -1.32 -11.67 27.10
C ASN A 81 -0.04 -11.38 26.32
N TYR A 82 1.05 -12.15 26.49
CA TYR A 82 2.27 -11.96 25.71
C TYR A 82 2.28 -12.88 24.49
N ARG A 83 2.85 -12.38 23.40
CA ARG A 83 3.19 -13.14 22.19
C ARG A 83 4.71 -13.20 22.06
N PRO A 84 5.33 -14.38 22.11
CA PRO A 84 6.74 -14.52 21.79
C PRO A 84 6.95 -14.27 20.29
N ILE A 85 7.92 -13.40 19.95
CA ILE A 85 8.38 -13.20 18.57
C ILE A 85 9.87 -13.49 18.52
N THR A 86 10.26 -14.48 17.73
CA THR A 86 11.66 -14.90 17.61
C THR A 86 12.33 -14.27 16.39
N CYS A 87 13.35 -13.45 16.65
CA CYS A 87 14.24 -12.92 15.64
C CYS A 87 15.36 -13.95 15.36
N LEU A 88 15.20 -14.69 14.27
CA LEU A 88 16.21 -15.64 13.80
C LEU A 88 17.28 -14.97 12.93
N PRO A 89 18.51 -15.53 12.88
CA PRO A 89 19.56 -15.08 11.97
C PRO A 89 19.04 -14.95 10.55
N THR A 90 19.43 -13.88 9.87
CA THR A 90 19.06 -13.63 8.48
C THR A 90 19.64 -14.69 7.55
N MET A 91 20.86 -15.18 7.80
CA MET A 91 21.43 -16.32 7.07
C MET A 91 20.63 -17.60 7.22
N PHE A 92 20.13 -17.87 8.44
CA PHE A 92 19.25 -19.02 8.70
C PHE A 92 17.95 -18.91 7.92
N LYS A 93 17.25 -17.77 8.00
CA LYS A 93 16.00 -17.53 7.25
C LYS A 93 16.18 -17.59 5.73
N LEU A 94 17.38 -17.25 5.23
CA LEU A 94 17.72 -17.40 3.82
C LEU A 94 17.77 -18.88 3.44
N LEU A 95 18.54 -19.68 4.18
CA LEU A 95 18.68 -21.13 3.96
C LEU A 95 17.34 -21.85 4.09
N THR A 96 16.63 -21.69 5.20
CA THR A 96 15.32 -22.33 5.42
C THR A 96 14.29 -21.84 4.41
N GLY A 97 14.37 -20.59 3.97
CA GLY A 97 13.52 -20.05 2.92
C GLY A 97 13.74 -20.68 1.54
N ILE A 98 14.98 -21.08 1.22
CA ILE A 98 15.31 -21.81 -0.01
C ILE A 98 14.78 -23.25 0.08
N ILE A 99 14.99 -23.92 1.22
CA ILE A 99 14.47 -25.26 1.49
C ILE A 99 12.94 -25.28 1.41
N ALA A 100 12.27 -24.29 2.03
CA ALA A 100 10.83 -24.14 1.98
C ALA A 100 10.31 -23.95 0.54
N ASP A 101 10.98 -23.11 -0.26
CA ASP A 101 10.60 -22.92 -1.67
C ASP A 101 10.69 -24.25 -2.44
N ARG A 102 11.75 -25.06 -2.23
CA ARG A 102 11.92 -26.37 -2.91
C ARG A 102 10.91 -27.43 -2.46
N ILE A 103 10.64 -27.54 -1.16
CA ILE A 103 9.62 -28.46 -0.63
C ILE A 103 8.24 -28.08 -1.16
N GLN A 104 7.93 -26.79 -1.18
CA GLN A 104 6.67 -26.28 -1.70
C GLN A 104 6.49 -26.61 -3.20
N ASP A 105 7.55 -26.48 -4.00
CA ASP A 105 7.54 -26.87 -5.42
C ASP A 105 7.25 -28.37 -5.59
N TYR A 106 7.87 -29.22 -4.77
CA TYR A 106 7.63 -30.68 -4.77
C TYR A 106 6.20 -31.05 -4.36
N LEU A 107 5.67 -30.43 -3.31
CA LEU A 107 4.30 -30.66 -2.85
C LEU A 107 3.26 -30.27 -3.90
N GLU A 108 3.52 -29.20 -4.65
CA GLU A 108 2.66 -28.74 -5.76
C GLU A 108 2.75 -29.67 -6.97
N GLU A 109 3.95 -30.09 -7.37
CA GLU A 109 4.17 -31.01 -8.50
C GLU A 109 3.47 -32.35 -8.26
N LYS A 110 3.52 -32.86 -7.03
CA LYS A 110 2.90 -34.15 -6.66
C LYS A 110 1.47 -34.04 -6.17
N ASN A 111 0.89 -32.84 -6.14
CA ASN A 111 -0.46 -32.55 -5.64
C ASN A 111 -0.74 -33.17 -4.25
N ILE A 112 0.21 -33.02 -3.31
CA ILE A 112 0.14 -33.63 -1.98
C ILE A 112 -0.68 -32.79 -0.99
N LEU A 113 -0.74 -31.47 -1.20
CA LEU A 113 -1.44 -30.55 -0.30
C LEU A 113 -2.97 -30.67 -0.42
N PRO A 114 -3.70 -30.97 0.67
CA PRO A 114 -5.15 -31.03 0.64
C PRO A 114 -5.80 -29.72 0.19
N ASP A 115 -6.99 -29.81 -0.42
CA ASP A 115 -7.75 -28.63 -0.84
C ASP A 115 -8.36 -27.87 0.33
N GLU A 116 -8.64 -28.56 1.43
CA GLU A 116 -9.23 -28.02 2.64
C GLU A 116 -8.23 -27.14 3.42
N GLN A 117 -6.92 -27.30 3.20
CA GLN A 117 -5.88 -26.46 3.78
C GLN A 117 -5.63 -25.23 2.90
N LYS A 118 -6.00 -24.05 3.42
CA LYS A 118 -5.79 -22.74 2.74
C LYS A 118 -4.73 -21.86 3.40
N GLY A 119 -4.14 -22.31 4.52
CA GLY A 119 -2.97 -21.69 5.13
C GLY A 119 -1.72 -21.99 4.28
N ASN A 120 -0.90 -20.97 4.00
CA ASN A 120 0.38 -21.07 3.27
C ASN A 120 0.36 -21.96 1.99
N LYS A 121 -0.80 -22.04 1.33
CA LYS A 121 -0.98 -22.69 0.02
C LYS A 121 -0.81 -21.64 -1.09
N ARG A 122 0.05 -21.90 -2.08
CA ARG A 122 0.17 -21.01 -3.25
C ARG A 122 -1.08 -21.12 -4.12
N LYS A 123 -1.31 -20.10 -4.97
CA LYS A 123 -2.47 -20.00 -5.88
C LYS A 123 -3.86 -20.04 -5.18
N SER A 124 -3.91 -19.90 -3.85
CA SER A 124 -5.13 -19.75 -3.06
C SER A 124 -5.36 -18.29 -2.64
N ARG A 125 -6.61 -17.89 -2.41
CA ARG A 125 -6.93 -16.59 -1.76
C ARG A 125 -6.96 -16.70 -0.23
N GLY A 126 -6.52 -17.83 0.33
CA GLY A 126 -6.34 -18.06 1.76
C GLY A 126 -7.64 -17.99 2.53
N THR A 127 -7.74 -17.02 3.44
CA THR A 127 -8.93 -16.86 4.28
C THR A 127 -10.21 -16.58 3.48
N LYS A 128 -10.09 -15.95 2.30
CA LYS A 128 -11.27 -15.68 1.46
C LYS A 128 -11.90 -16.95 0.88
N ASP A 129 -11.08 -17.95 0.53
CA ASP A 129 -11.60 -19.24 0.04
C ASP A 129 -12.42 -19.90 1.15
N GLN A 130 -11.84 -19.96 2.36
CA GLN A 130 -12.53 -20.53 3.52
C GLN A 130 -13.82 -19.81 3.86
N LEU A 131 -13.81 -18.47 3.86
CA LEU A 131 -15.00 -17.68 4.14
C LEU A 131 -16.07 -17.82 3.06
N LEU A 132 -15.68 -17.99 1.78
CA LEU A 132 -16.63 -18.23 0.68
C LEU A 132 -17.27 -19.61 0.78
N ILE A 133 -16.47 -20.66 1.03
CA ILE A 133 -16.98 -22.03 1.20
C ILE A 133 -17.89 -22.10 2.42
N ASP A 134 -17.50 -21.46 3.53
CA ASP A 134 -18.32 -21.42 4.74
C ASP A 134 -19.64 -20.66 4.52
N LYS A 135 -19.58 -19.48 3.90
CA LYS A 135 -20.78 -18.71 3.51
C LYS A 135 -21.72 -19.55 2.65
N MET A 136 -21.16 -20.29 1.69
CA MET A 136 -21.89 -21.18 0.81
C MET A 136 -22.62 -22.29 1.57
N ILE A 137 -21.94 -22.96 2.51
CA ILE A 137 -22.54 -24.01 3.34
C ILE A 137 -23.70 -23.45 4.18
N LEU A 138 -23.49 -22.30 4.84
CA LEU A 138 -24.49 -21.66 5.70
C LEU A 138 -25.74 -21.22 4.92
N GLU A 139 -25.56 -20.55 3.78
CA GLU A 139 -26.68 -20.09 2.94
C GLU A 139 -27.44 -21.27 2.33
N ASN A 140 -26.74 -22.31 1.88
CA ASN A 140 -27.35 -23.51 1.33
C ASN A 140 -28.14 -24.29 2.41
N CYS A 141 -27.61 -24.42 3.62
CA CYS A 141 -28.30 -25.10 4.72
C CYS A 141 -29.63 -24.41 5.05
N LYS A 142 -29.65 -23.07 5.06
CA LYS A 142 -30.84 -22.28 5.33
C LYS A 142 -31.86 -22.36 4.20
N SER A 143 -31.43 -22.18 2.95
CA SER A 143 -32.33 -22.19 1.80
C SER A 143 -32.99 -23.56 1.62
N ARG A 144 -32.25 -24.65 1.84
CA ARG A 144 -32.76 -26.02 1.75
C ARG A 144 -33.47 -26.52 3.00
N LYS A 145 -33.50 -25.72 4.08
CA LYS A 145 -33.96 -26.17 5.42
C LYS A 145 -33.31 -27.51 5.80
N ALA A 146 -32.00 -27.62 5.60
CA ALA A 146 -31.22 -28.81 5.91
C ALA A 146 -30.79 -28.81 7.39
N ASN A 147 -30.21 -29.92 7.83
CA ASN A 147 -29.52 -30.00 9.11
C ASN A 147 -28.02 -29.79 8.90
N LEU A 148 -27.39 -29.11 9.84
CA LEU A 148 -25.96 -28.84 9.84
C LEU A 148 -25.46 -28.70 11.27
N HIS A 149 -24.39 -29.39 11.60
CA HIS A 149 -23.66 -29.24 12.84
C HIS A 149 -22.25 -28.77 12.49
N MET A 150 -21.73 -27.81 13.25
CA MET A 150 -20.42 -27.23 13.04
C MET A 150 -19.63 -27.22 14.34
N THR A 151 -18.34 -27.48 14.26
CA THR A 151 -17.45 -27.38 15.42
C THR A 151 -16.17 -26.66 15.03
N TRP A 152 -15.82 -25.62 15.79
CA TRP A 152 -14.55 -24.93 15.70
C TRP A 152 -13.59 -25.53 16.70
N ILE A 153 -12.39 -25.87 16.25
CA ILE A 153 -11.31 -26.44 17.05
C ILE A 153 -10.13 -25.46 16.99
N ASP A 154 -9.66 -25.05 18.17
CA ASP A 154 -8.45 -24.25 18.37
C ASP A 154 -7.47 -25.06 19.22
N TYR A 155 -6.21 -25.12 18.80
CA TYR A 155 -5.16 -25.83 19.53
C TYR A 155 -4.48 -24.92 20.55
N LYS A 156 -4.20 -25.45 21.73
CA LYS A 156 -3.43 -24.76 22.75
C LYS A 156 -1.98 -24.60 22.30
N LYS A 157 -1.59 -23.36 22.00
CA LYS A 157 -0.24 -23.01 21.56
C LYS A 157 0.23 -23.89 20.37
N ALA A 158 -0.58 -23.99 19.32
CA ALA A 158 -0.38 -24.94 18.22
C ALA A 158 1.07 -25.04 17.72
N PHE A 159 1.69 -23.90 17.43
CA PHE A 159 3.07 -23.85 16.93
C PHE A 159 4.11 -24.25 17.97
N ASP A 160 3.85 -24.07 19.26
CA ASP A 160 4.79 -24.43 20.34
C ASP A 160 4.60 -25.89 20.81
N SER A 161 3.59 -26.59 20.28
CA SER A 161 3.18 -27.91 20.75
C SER A 161 3.56 -29.06 19.82
N LEU A 162 3.82 -28.78 18.55
CA LEU A 162 4.04 -29.81 17.53
C LEU A 162 5.33 -30.62 17.80
N PRO A 163 5.27 -31.96 17.95
CA PRO A 163 6.47 -32.76 18.19
C PRO A 163 7.39 -32.81 16.97
N HIS A 164 8.71 -32.67 17.18
CA HIS A 164 9.70 -32.80 16.11
C HIS A 164 9.68 -34.18 15.47
N SER A 165 9.55 -35.23 16.27
CA SER A 165 9.46 -36.61 15.79
C SER A 165 8.27 -36.85 14.84
N TRP A 166 7.15 -36.15 15.04
CA TRP A 166 6.01 -36.21 14.13
C TRP A 166 6.29 -35.49 12.81
N ILE A 167 6.94 -34.32 12.86
CA ILE A 167 7.35 -33.58 11.66
C ILE A 167 8.24 -34.46 10.77
N ILE A 168 9.26 -35.11 11.35
CA ILE A 168 10.18 -35.98 10.59
C ILE A 168 9.42 -37.16 9.96
N LYS A 169 8.58 -37.86 10.73
CA LYS A 169 7.73 -38.94 10.18
C LYS A 169 6.86 -38.46 9.01
N CYS A 170 6.29 -37.27 9.08
CA CYS A 170 5.51 -36.72 7.97
C CYS A 170 6.37 -36.37 6.76
N LEU A 171 7.57 -35.80 6.94
CA LEU A 171 8.51 -35.52 5.86
C LEU A 171 8.92 -36.80 5.12
N ASP A 172 9.18 -37.87 5.86
CA ASP A 172 9.50 -39.18 5.30
C ASP A 172 8.30 -39.76 4.53
N ALA A 173 7.10 -39.70 5.12
CA ALA A 173 5.88 -40.25 4.51
C ALA A 173 5.50 -39.56 3.18
N ILE A 174 5.77 -38.26 3.03
CA ILE A 174 5.54 -37.54 1.76
C ILE A 174 6.69 -37.69 0.76
N GLY A 175 7.79 -38.35 1.15
CA GLY A 175 8.94 -38.62 0.31
C GLY A 175 9.88 -37.43 0.12
N ILE A 176 10.14 -36.63 1.16
CA ILE A 176 11.24 -35.65 1.14
C ILE A 176 12.58 -36.36 1.02
N SER A 177 13.54 -35.75 0.32
CA SER A 177 14.86 -36.33 0.10
C SER A 177 15.63 -36.44 1.42
N LYS A 178 16.40 -37.53 1.56
CA LYS A 178 17.13 -37.83 2.80
C LYS A 178 18.05 -36.70 3.26
N ASN A 179 18.77 -36.05 2.34
CA ASN A 179 19.66 -34.94 2.69
C ASN A 179 18.91 -33.74 3.30
N VAL A 180 17.69 -33.45 2.84
CA VAL A 180 16.85 -32.39 3.41
C VAL A 180 16.19 -32.83 4.71
N GLY A 181 15.66 -34.06 4.78
CA GLY A 181 15.06 -34.62 5.99
C GLY A 181 16.04 -34.65 7.17
N THR A 182 17.22 -35.25 6.96
CA THR A 182 18.29 -35.33 7.97
C THR A 182 18.78 -33.94 8.37
N PHE A 183 18.91 -33.01 7.42
CA PHE A 183 19.28 -31.63 7.75
C PHE A 183 18.22 -30.94 8.63
N ILE A 184 16.93 -31.10 8.32
CA ILE A 184 15.84 -30.52 9.11
C ILE A 184 15.79 -31.12 10.52
N GLU A 185 15.96 -32.43 10.64
CA GLU A 185 16.04 -33.15 11.92
C GLU A 185 17.16 -32.58 12.80
N ASN A 186 18.40 -32.63 12.32
CA ASN A 186 19.57 -32.15 13.05
C ASN A 186 19.47 -30.65 13.36
N MET A 187 18.91 -29.86 12.45
CA MET A 187 18.66 -28.44 12.68
C MET A 187 17.71 -28.22 13.86
N MET A 188 16.60 -28.96 13.93
CA MET A 188 15.61 -28.83 15.01
C MET A 188 16.16 -29.24 16.38
N GLU A 189 17.04 -30.24 16.45
CA GLU A 189 17.71 -30.64 17.70
C GLU A 189 18.58 -29.52 18.30
N HIS A 190 19.14 -28.66 17.45
CA HIS A 190 20.00 -27.54 17.84
C HIS A 190 19.24 -26.22 18.02
N TRP A 191 17.91 -26.23 17.94
CA TRP A 191 17.11 -25.00 18.10
C TRP A 191 17.19 -24.46 19.53
N LYS A 192 17.65 -23.21 19.64
CA LYS A 192 17.72 -22.47 20.91
C LYS A 192 17.13 -21.09 20.74
N THR A 193 16.64 -20.50 21.83
CA THR A 193 16.26 -19.08 21.83
C THR A 193 16.63 -18.41 23.14
N GLU A 194 17.17 -17.20 23.04
CA GLU A 194 17.43 -16.33 24.19
C GLU A 194 16.21 -15.44 24.43
N LEU A 195 15.68 -15.44 25.65
CA LEU A 195 14.48 -14.68 26.01
C LEU A 195 14.83 -13.25 26.42
N PHE A 196 14.10 -12.28 25.85
CA PHE A 196 14.25 -10.86 26.16
C PHE A 196 12.93 -10.24 26.64
N VAL A 197 13.03 -9.43 27.70
CA VAL A 197 11.99 -8.49 28.13
C VAL A 197 12.60 -7.10 28.09
N GLY A 198 12.10 -6.25 27.19
CA GLY A 198 12.80 -4.99 26.88
C GLY A 198 14.19 -5.27 26.29
N ASN A 199 15.24 -4.76 26.94
CA ASN A 199 16.63 -4.95 26.53
C ASN A 199 17.40 -5.95 27.42
N GLU A 200 16.73 -6.57 28.40
CA GLU A 200 17.36 -7.50 29.33
C GLU A 200 17.19 -8.95 28.87
N SER A 201 18.27 -9.74 28.99
CA SER A 201 18.25 -11.18 28.73
C SER A 201 17.84 -11.95 29.98
N TYR A 202 16.89 -12.86 29.83
CA TYR A 202 16.32 -13.70 30.90
C TYR A 202 16.76 -15.16 30.81
N GLY A 203 17.59 -15.50 29.81
CA GLY A 203 18.21 -16.81 29.68
C GLY A 203 17.93 -17.53 28.37
N LEU A 204 18.69 -18.61 28.18
CA LEU A 204 18.67 -19.46 26.98
C LEU A 204 17.74 -20.66 27.19
N VAL A 205 16.89 -20.92 26.19
CA VAL A 205 15.92 -22.01 26.20
C VAL A 205 16.15 -22.92 25.00
N ASN A 206 16.28 -24.22 25.25
CA ASN A 206 16.31 -25.24 24.19
C ASN A 206 14.89 -25.55 23.71
N ILE A 207 14.66 -25.52 22.41
CA ILE A 207 13.35 -25.79 21.80
C ILE A 207 13.27 -27.28 21.47
N ARG A 208 12.68 -28.06 22.38
CA ARG A 208 12.54 -29.53 22.21
C ARG A 208 11.25 -29.97 21.50
N ARG A 209 10.34 -29.02 21.26
CA ARG A 209 9.09 -29.21 20.50
C ARG A 209 8.62 -27.86 19.96
N GLY A 210 7.75 -27.91 18.97
CA GLY A 210 7.22 -26.75 18.28
C GLY A 210 8.14 -26.26 17.15
N ILE A 211 7.71 -25.18 16.51
CA ILE A 211 8.35 -24.57 15.35
C ILE A 211 8.61 -23.08 15.59
N PHE A 212 9.60 -22.50 14.91
CA PHE A 212 9.92 -21.09 15.10
C PHE A 212 8.86 -20.15 14.51
N GLN A 213 8.31 -19.27 15.35
CA GLN A 213 7.46 -18.17 14.90
C GLN A 213 8.31 -17.07 14.27
N GLY A 214 8.29 -16.98 12.93
CA GLY A 214 9.05 -15.98 12.16
C GLY A 214 10.02 -16.56 11.14
N ASP A 215 10.19 -17.89 11.14
CA ASP A 215 10.90 -18.63 10.11
C ASP A 215 10.04 -18.88 8.86
N SER A 216 10.68 -19.02 7.70
CA SER A 216 9.99 -19.28 6.42
C SER A 216 9.60 -20.75 6.23
N LEU A 217 10.36 -21.70 6.79
CA LEU A 217 10.10 -23.14 6.68
C LEU A 217 9.07 -23.61 7.71
N SER A 218 9.08 -23.02 8.90
CA SER A 218 8.21 -23.39 10.02
C SER A 218 6.72 -23.48 9.68
N PRO A 219 6.07 -22.50 9.01
CA PRO A 219 4.66 -22.62 8.61
C PRO A 219 4.39 -23.80 7.65
N LEU A 220 5.36 -24.14 6.80
CA LEU A 220 5.25 -25.27 5.88
C LEU A 220 5.35 -26.61 6.62
N LEU A 221 6.28 -26.72 7.58
CA LEU A 221 6.39 -27.91 8.44
C LEU A 221 5.10 -28.16 9.23
N PHE A 222 4.47 -27.09 9.74
CA PHE A 222 3.17 -27.20 10.40
C PHE A 222 2.12 -27.80 9.46
N ILE A 223 2.02 -27.28 8.24
CA ILE A 223 1.05 -27.78 7.27
C ILE A 223 1.31 -29.24 6.94
N ILE A 224 2.57 -29.62 6.66
CA ILE A 224 2.95 -31.00 6.36
C ILE A 224 2.51 -31.95 7.49
N ALA A 225 2.74 -31.54 8.75
CA ALA A 225 2.32 -32.31 9.92
C ALA A 225 0.79 -32.46 10.07
N MET A 226 0.02 -31.56 9.45
CA MET A 226 -1.44 -31.59 9.46
C MET A 226 -2.07 -32.28 8.24
N ILE A 227 -1.29 -32.62 7.21
CA ILE A 227 -1.79 -33.34 6.02
C ILE A 227 -2.49 -34.66 6.40
N PRO A 228 -1.90 -35.52 7.26
CA PRO A 228 -2.54 -36.79 7.61
C PRO A 228 -3.92 -36.63 8.25
N LEU A 229 -4.12 -35.61 9.10
CA LEU A 229 -5.42 -35.32 9.70
C LEU A 229 -6.47 -35.02 8.63
N SER A 230 -6.13 -34.15 7.67
CA SER A 230 -7.03 -33.79 6.58
C SER A 230 -7.41 -35.02 5.74
N THR A 231 -6.43 -35.86 5.41
CA THR A 231 -6.66 -37.13 4.69
C THR A 231 -7.56 -38.09 5.47
N ILE A 232 -7.37 -38.22 6.78
CA ILE A 232 -8.24 -39.06 7.63
C ILE A 232 -9.67 -38.53 7.60
N LEU A 233 -9.86 -37.21 7.78
CA LEU A 233 -11.18 -36.57 7.77
C LEU A 233 -11.89 -36.76 6.43
N GLN A 234 -11.18 -36.68 5.30
CA GLN A 234 -11.74 -36.98 3.97
C GLN A 234 -12.20 -38.43 3.86
N LYS A 235 -11.39 -39.38 4.34
CA LYS A 235 -11.69 -40.82 4.29
C LYS A 235 -12.89 -41.24 5.13
N THR A 236 -13.29 -40.43 6.13
CA THR A 236 -14.53 -40.70 6.89
C THR A 236 -15.79 -40.64 6.03
N ASN A 237 -15.74 -39.94 4.89
CA ASN A 237 -16.90 -39.70 4.01
C ASN A 237 -18.12 -39.10 4.75
N LEU A 238 -17.88 -38.41 5.87
CA LEU A 238 -18.88 -37.63 6.60
C LEU A 238 -18.85 -36.17 6.12
N GLY A 239 -19.86 -35.38 6.47
CA GLY A 239 -19.86 -33.94 6.24
C GLY A 239 -21.09 -33.39 5.55
N TYR A 240 -21.00 -32.12 5.14
CA TYR A 240 -22.10 -31.41 4.51
C TYR A 240 -22.08 -31.54 2.98
N GLN A 241 -23.25 -31.69 2.37
CA GLN A 241 -23.44 -31.71 0.90
C GLN A 241 -24.44 -30.64 0.47
N THR A 242 -24.03 -29.82 -0.50
CA THR A 242 -24.82 -28.70 -1.04
C THR A 242 -25.97 -29.15 -1.93
N SER A 243 -25.83 -30.31 -2.56
CA SER A 243 -26.80 -30.95 -3.44
C SER A 243 -26.61 -32.48 -3.49
N LYS A 244 -27.56 -33.21 -4.06
CA LYS A 244 -27.45 -34.66 -4.26
C LYS A 244 -26.27 -34.91 -5.22
N ASN A 245 -25.30 -35.73 -4.81
CA ASN A 245 -24.04 -36.04 -5.51
C ASN A 245 -22.97 -34.93 -5.52
N SER A 246 -23.15 -33.84 -4.77
CA SER A 246 -22.06 -32.86 -4.55
C SER A 246 -20.93 -33.43 -3.68
N HIS A 247 -19.76 -32.82 -3.81
CA HIS A 247 -18.62 -33.10 -2.94
C HIS A 247 -18.98 -32.89 -1.45
N LYS A 248 -18.64 -33.86 -0.60
CA LYS A 248 -18.83 -33.76 0.85
C LYS A 248 -17.73 -32.92 1.46
N ILE A 249 -18.12 -31.86 2.16
CA ILE A 249 -17.20 -30.99 2.88
C ILE A 249 -17.27 -31.37 4.35
N SER A 250 -16.24 -32.05 4.86
CA SER A 250 -16.12 -32.45 6.27
C SER A 250 -15.44 -31.38 7.11
N HIS A 251 -14.49 -30.64 6.53
CA HIS A 251 -13.66 -29.70 7.28
C HIS A 251 -13.07 -28.59 6.41
N LEU A 252 -12.63 -27.52 7.07
CA LEU A 252 -11.85 -26.42 6.52
C LEU A 252 -10.68 -26.12 7.47
N MET A 253 -9.47 -25.94 6.91
CA MET A 253 -8.25 -25.66 7.68
C MET A 253 -7.55 -24.39 7.21
N TYR A 254 -7.17 -23.54 8.15
CA TYR A 254 -6.28 -22.42 7.90
C TYR A 254 -5.21 -22.39 8.98
N MET A 255 -4.04 -22.96 8.67
CA MET A 255 -3.02 -23.24 9.69
C MET A 255 -3.63 -24.10 10.81
N ASP A 256 -3.68 -23.58 12.05
CA ASP A 256 -4.24 -24.20 13.25
C ASP A 256 -5.76 -24.04 13.40
N ASP A 257 -6.37 -23.07 12.71
CA ASP A 257 -7.82 -22.91 12.70
C ASP A 257 -8.47 -24.08 11.94
N LEU A 258 -9.21 -24.93 12.66
CA LEU A 258 -9.95 -26.05 12.10
C LEU A 258 -11.45 -25.88 12.33
N LYS A 259 -12.24 -25.97 11.26
CA LYS A 259 -13.70 -25.97 11.32
C LYS A 259 -14.25 -27.25 10.71
N LEU A 260 -15.04 -27.99 11.48
CA LEU A 260 -15.70 -29.23 11.08
C LEU A 260 -17.17 -28.98 10.70
N TYR A 261 -17.69 -29.80 9.81
CA TYR A 261 -19.07 -29.81 9.35
C TYR A 261 -19.61 -31.24 9.37
N GLY A 262 -20.80 -31.44 9.92
CA GLY A 262 -21.51 -32.72 9.93
C GLY A 262 -23.00 -32.51 9.63
N LYS A 263 -23.66 -33.49 9.02
CA LYS A 263 -25.09 -33.42 8.73
C LYS A 263 -25.95 -33.71 9.97
N THR A 264 -25.42 -34.49 10.90
CA THR A 264 -26.08 -34.91 12.15
C THR A 264 -25.16 -34.69 13.34
N GLU A 265 -25.75 -34.75 14.54
CA GLU A 265 -25.01 -34.71 15.81
C GLU A 265 -24.01 -35.89 15.93
N THR A 266 -24.41 -37.07 15.48
CA THR A 266 -23.53 -38.26 15.47
C THR A 266 -22.33 -38.08 14.54
N GLU A 267 -22.53 -37.47 13.36
CA GLU A 267 -21.44 -37.20 12.43
C GLU A 267 -20.44 -36.19 12.99
N ILE A 268 -20.92 -35.07 13.55
CA ILE A 268 -20.00 -34.05 14.11
C ILE A 268 -19.25 -34.56 15.33
N GLN A 269 -19.89 -35.40 16.16
CA GLN A 269 -19.24 -36.07 17.29
C GLN A 269 -18.14 -37.03 16.80
N SER A 270 -18.42 -37.81 15.75
CA SER A 270 -17.45 -38.73 15.14
C SER A 270 -16.24 -37.99 14.54
N LEU A 271 -16.48 -36.91 13.79
CA LEU A 271 -15.42 -36.06 13.24
C LEU A 271 -14.59 -35.43 14.36
N THR A 272 -15.23 -34.91 15.40
CA THR A 272 -14.52 -34.30 16.54
C THR A 272 -13.69 -35.32 17.30
N ASN A 273 -14.21 -36.53 17.50
CA ASN A 273 -13.46 -37.62 18.11
C ASN A 273 -12.27 -38.08 17.25
N THR A 274 -12.42 -38.07 15.92
CA THR A 274 -11.33 -38.35 14.98
C THR A 274 -10.19 -37.35 15.13
N VAL A 275 -10.50 -36.04 15.18
CA VAL A 275 -9.50 -35.00 15.44
C VAL A 275 -8.86 -35.20 16.80
N ARG A 276 -9.64 -35.52 17.84
CA ARG A 276 -9.13 -35.75 19.19
C ARG A 276 -8.14 -36.91 19.24
N ILE A 277 -8.47 -38.06 18.65
CA ILE A 277 -7.58 -39.24 18.62
C ILE A 277 -6.26 -38.86 17.96
N PHE A 278 -6.34 -38.27 16.75
CA PHE A 278 -5.15 -37.79 16.04
C PHE A 278 -4.32 -36.81 16.89
N SER A 279 -4.97 -35.84 17.54
CA SER A 279 -4.31 -34.85 18.38
C SER A 279 -3.61 -35.49 19.58
N THR A 280 -4.22 -36.51 20.16
CA THR A 280 -3.65 -37.29 21.28
C THR A 280 -2.39 -38.01 20.81
N ASP A 281 -2.43 -38.64 19.63
CA ASP A 281 -1.30 -39.38 19.06
C ASP A 281 -0.09 -38.47 18.79
N ILE A 282 -0.33 -37.19 18.48
CA ILE A 282 0.70 -36.18 18.24
C ILE A 282 0.95 -35.26 19.45
N ASN A 283 0.43 -35.60 20.64
CA ASN A 283 0.58 -34.82 21.88
C ASN A 283 0.18 -33.33 21.75
N MET A 284 -0.87 -33.04 20.99
CA MET A 284 -1.48 -31.71 20.89
C MET A 284 -2.81 -31.67 21.65
N GLU A 285 -3.06 -30.54 22.33
CA GLU A 285 -4.24 -30.34 23.16
C GLU A 285 -5.18 -29.29 22.57
N PHE A 286 -6.48 -29.50 22.73
CA PHE A 286 -7.49 -28.49 22.41
C PHE A 286 -7.46 -27.36 23.44
N GLY A 287 -7.53 -26.13 22.96
CA GLY A 287 -7.87 -24.96 23.77
C GLY A 287 -9.37 -24.88 23.97
N LEU A 288 -9.95 -25.76 24.80
CA LEU A 288 -11.40 -25.96 24.93
C LEU A 288 -12.21 -24.68 25.15
N ASP A 289 -11.66 -23.66 25.83
CA ASP A 289 -12.33 -22.37 26.04
C ASP A 289 -12.63 -21.59 24.75
N LYS A 290 -11.92 -21.92 23.67
CA LYS A 290 -12.10 -21.32 22.35
C LYS A 290 -12.77 -22.29 21.36
N CYS A 291 -12.78 -23.58 21.68
CA CYS A 291 -13.53 -24.54 20.88
C CYS A 291 -15.02 -24.29 21.06
N LEU A 292 -15.78 -24.48 20.00
CA LEU A 292 -17.20 -24.14 20.00
C LEU A 292 -17.97 -25.10 19.11
N THR A 293 -19.20 -25.45 19.49
CA THR A 293 -20.13 -26.17 18.62
C THR A 293 -21.44 -25.41 18.41
N VAL A 294 -22.01 -25.54 17.22
CA VAL A 294 -23.31 -24.95 16.84
C VAL A 294 -24.09 -25.97 16.01
N ALA A 295 -25.37 -26.13 16.32
CA ALA A 295 -26.29 -27.03 15.63
C ALA A 295 -27.43 -26.25 14.95
N LEU A 296 -27.72 -26.62 13.70
CA LEU A 296 -28.85 -26.13 12.92
C LEU A 296 -29.73 -27.32 12.53
N LYS A 297 -31.02 -27.24 12.87
CA LYS A 297 -32.05 -28.18 12.44
C LYS A 297 -33.05 -27.47 11.55
N LYS A 298 -33.31 -28.02 10.37
CA LYS A 298 -34.15 -27.38 9.34
C LYS A 298 -33.78 -25.91 9.05
N GLY A 299 -32.47 -25.61 9.04
CA GLY A 299 -31.94 -24.27 8.82
C GLY A 299 -32.06 -23.27 9.99
N LYS A 300 -32.53 -23.71 11.16
CA LYS A 300 -32.67 -22.88 12.37
C LYS A 300 -31.72 -23.37 13.45
N ILE A 301 -31.12 -22.45 14.21
CA ILE A 301 -30.30 -22.80 15.38
C ILE A 301 -31.16 -23.55 16.38
N ILE A 302 -30.61 -24.60 16.95
CA ILE A 302 -31.19 -25.31 18.09
C ILE A 302 -30.21 -25.28 19.25
N GLU A 303 -30.74 -25.43 20.47
CA GLU A 303 -29.91 -25.71 21.63
C GLU A 303 -29.31 -27.12 21.45
N SER A 304 -28.02 -27.24 21.68
CA SER A 304 -27.33 -28.52 21.77
C SER A 304 -26.66 -28.55 23.13
N GLU A 305 -26.59 -29.73 23.74
CA GLU A 305 -25.88 -29.87 24.99
C GLU A 305 -24.39 -29.55 24.82
N GLY A 306 -23.83 -29.63 23.61
CA GLY A 306 -22.40 -29.54 23.33
C GLY A 306 -21.84 -30.90 22.93
N ILE A 307 -20.52 -30.99 22.76
CA ILE A 307 -19.83 -32.24 22.44
C ILE A 307 -19.14 -32.74 23.70
N ASN A 308 -19.58 -33.90 24.21
CA ASN A 308 -18.95 -34.57 25.33
C ASN A 308 -17.66 -35.25 24.86
N MET A 309 -16.57 -35.00 25.57
CA MET A 309 -15.29 -35.64 25.34
C MET A 309 -15.15 -36.85 26.26
N PRO A 310 -14.46 -37.93 25.84
CA PRO A 310 -14.31 -39.15 26.65
C PRO A 310 -13.62 -38.93 28.02
N ASN A 311 -12.88 -37.84 28.18
CA ASN A 311 -12.22 -37.45 29.42
C ASN A 311 -13.11 -36.64 30.38
N GLY A 312 -14.43 -36.57 30.13
CA GLY A 312 -15.39 -35.81 30.93
C GLY A 312 -15.40 -34.30 30.66
N GLN A 313 -14.52 -33.79 29.80
CA GLN A 313 -14.54 -32.40 29.37
C GLN A 313 -15.59 -32.18 28.28
N LYS A 314 -16.01 -30.92 28.07
CA LYS A 314 -17.10 -30.61 27.15
C LYS A 314 -16.76 -29.41 26.28
N ILE A 315 -16.90 -29.56 24.96
CA ILE A 315 -16.89 -28.42 24.05
C ILE A 315 -18.25 -27.76 24.18
N LYS A 316 -18.26 -26.52 24.65
CA LYS A 316 -19.49 -25.78 24.93
C LYS A 316 -20.26 -25.52 23.63
N CYS A 317 -21.58 -25.69 23.68
CA CYS A 317 -22.47 -25.13 22.67
C CYS A 317 -22.52 -23.61 22.86
N HIS A 318 -22.42 -22.85 21.79
CA HIS A 318 -22.55 -21.39 21.88
C HIS A 318 -24.00 -21.00 21.93
N GLN A 319 -24.40 -20.32 23.00
CA GLN A 319 -25.66 -19.59 23.04
C GLN A 319 -25.47 -18.30 23.86
N PRO A 320 -25.84 -17.10 23.35
CA PRO A 320 -26.16 -16.69 21.98
C PRO A 320 -25.16 -15.67 21.39
N GLU A 321 -23.89 -15.68 21.82
CA GLU A 321 -22.90 -14.79 21.23
C GLU A 321 -22.48 -15.32 19.84
N ALA A 322 -21.82 -14.52 19.00
CA ALA A 322 -21.35 -14.98 17.69
C ALA A 322 -19.85 -15.33 17.75
N TYR A 323 -19.39 -16.26 16.91
CA TYR A 323 -18.00 -16.70 16.84
C TYR A 323 -17.20 -15.91 15.81
N LYS A 324 -15.96 -15.53 16.14
CA LYS A 324 -15.07 -14.79 15.23
C LYS A 324 -14.19 -15.77 14.46
N TYR A 325 -14.61 -16.16 13.27
CA TYR A 325 -13.86 -17.05 12.38
C TYR A 325 -13.09 -16.23 11.33
N LEU A 326 -11.76 -16.36 11.28
CA LEU A 326 -10.88 -15.66 10.32
C LEU A 326 -11.13 -14.15 10.23
N GLY A 327 -11.47 -13.53 11.37
CA GLY A 327 -11.76 -12.11 11.49
C GLY A 327 -13.20 -11.69 11.19
N ILE A 328 -14.08 -12.61 10.76
CA ILE A 328 -15.49 -12.35 10.47
C ILE A 328 -16.37 -12.95 11.56
N LEU A 329 -17.32 -12.15 12.05
CA LEU A 329 -18.26 -12.59 13.09
C LEU A 329 -19.42 -13.36 12.47
N GLN A 330 -19.66 -14.59 12.94
CA GLN A 330 -20.65 -15.50 12.38
C GLN A 330 -21.23 -16.48 13.42
N LEU A 331 -22.39 -17.04 13.09
CA LEU A 331 -23.03 -18.11 13.84
C LEU A 331 -23.72 -19.06 12.84
N ASP A 332 -25.04 -18.93 12.70
CA ASP A 332 -25.88 -19.55 11.67
C ASP A 332 -25.87 -18.78 10.33
N ASN A 333 -25.43 -17.53 10.37
CA ASN A 333 -25.06 -16.72 9.23
C ASN A 333 -23.91 -15.81 9.62
N ILE A 334 -23.33 -15.16 8.61
CA ILE A 334 -22.45 -14.03 8.84
C ILE A 334 -23.27 -12.89 9.42
N LYS A 335 -22.79 -12.29 10.52
CA LYS A 335 -23.43 -11.14 11.18
C LYS A 335 -23.08 -9.85 10.42
N HIS A 336 -23.63 -9.72 9.21
CA HIS A 336 -23.28 -8.67 8.25
C HIS A 336 -23.30 -7.26 8.86
N GLU A 337 -24.40 -6.86 9.51
CA GLU A 337 -24.54 -5.50 10.08
C GLU A 337 -23.52 -5.18 11.17
N HIS A 338 -23.25 -6.15 12.05
CA HIS A 338 -22.23 -5.99 13.07
C HIS A 338 -20.83 -5.84 12.45
N VAL A 339 -20.48 -6.73 11.51
CA VAL A 339 -19.19 -6.66 10.81
C VAL A 339 -19.05 -5.33 10.07
N LYS A 340 -20.06 -4.90 9.31
CA LYS A 340 -20.10 -3.60 8.63
C LYS A 340 -19.84 -2.45 9.59
N THR A 341 -20.47 -2.47 10.77
CA THR A 341 -20.29 -1.44 11.80
C THR A 341 -18.85 -1.39 12.30
N VAL A 342 -18.28 -2.54 12.67
CA VAL A 342 -16.92 -2.64 13.21
C VAL A 342 -15.88 -2.19 12.17
N VAL A 343 -15.96 -2.72 10.94
CA VAL A 343 -14.98 -2.38 9.90
C VAL A 343 -15.12 -0.94 9.41
N SER A 344 -16.34 -0.40 9.36
CA SER A 344 -16.58 1.02 9.05
C SER A 344 -16.01 1.95 10.12
N LYS A 345 -16.15 1.58 11.40
CA LYS A 345 -15.59 2.33 12.53
C LYS A 345 -14.06 2.33 12.46
N GLU A 346 -13.45 1.17 12.26
CA GLU A 346 -12.00 1.02 12.13
C GLU A 346 -11.46 1.78 10.92
N TYR A 347 -12.10 1.65 9.75
CA TYR A 347 -11.76 2.42 8.55
C TYR A 347 -11.78 3.93 8.82
N THR A 348 -12.87 4.43 9.40
CA THR A 348 -13.04 5.85 9.73
C THR A 348 -12.00 6.32 10.74
N GLN A 349 -11.68 5.51 11.74
CA GLN A 349 -10.65 5.79 12.74
C GLN A 349 -9.27 5.89 12.10
N ARG A 350 -8.91 4.98 11.20
CA ARG A 350 -7.63 5.02 10.46
C ARG A 350 -7.52 6.25 9.58
N VAL A 351 -8.56 6.57 8.80
CA VAL A 351 -8.61 7.79 7.97
C VAL A 351 -8.42 9.03 8.85
N ARG A 352 -9.10 9.12 9.99
CA ARG A 352 -8.96 10.25 10.92
C ARG A 352 -7.54 10.36 11.50
N LYS A 353 -6.93 9.24 11.91
CA LYS A 353 -5.54 9.23 12.41
C LYS A 353 -4.56 9.69 11.34
N ILE A 354 -4.70 9.21 10.10
CA ILE A 354 -3.87 9.65 8.96
C ILE A 354 -4.05 11.14 8.69
N LEU A 355 -5.29 11.63 8.64
CA LEU A 355 -5.57 13.05 8.37
C LEU A 355 -5.09 13.98 9.48
N LYS A 356 -4.95 13.51 10.73
CA LYS A 356 -4.32 14.27 11.82
C LYS A 356 -2.79 14.27 11.78
N SER A 357 -2.16 13.40 10.99
CA SER A 357 -0.71 13.34 10.86
C SER A 357 -0.12 14.54 10.10
N LYS A 358 1.20 14.71 10.19
CA LYS A 358 1.97 15.73 9.45
C LYS A 358 2.39 15.29 8.04
N LEU A 359 1.76 14.24 7.50
CA LEU A 359 2.07 13.75 6.16
C LEU A 359 1.70 14.79 5.08
N ASN A 360 2.51 14.85 4.02
CA ASN A 360 2.21 15.62 2.82
C ASN A 360 1.02 15.00 2.05
N GLY A 361 0.53 15.68 1.02
CA GLY A 361 -0.65 15.25 0.25
C GLY A 361 -0.49 13.87 -0.37
N GLY A 362 0.65 13.60 -1.02
CA GLY A 362 0.98 12.30 -1.60
C GLY A 362 0.97 11.17 -0.59
N ASN A 363 1.72 11.34 0.51
CA ASN A 363 1.83 10.34 1.56
C ASN A 363 0.53 10.15 2.34
N THR A 364 -0.29 11.20 2.48
CA THR A 364 -1.63 11.11 3.09
C THR A 364 -2.51 10.18 2.28
N ILE A 365 -2.60 10.38 0.96
CA ILE A 365 -3.40 9.51 0.08
C ILE A 365 -2.83 8.09 0.04
N LYS A 366 -1.50 7.95 -0.07
CA LYS A 366 -0.83 6.65 -0.03
C LYS A 366 -1.14 5.90 1.28
N ALA A 367 -1.09 6.59 2.43
CA ALA A 367 -1.41 6.01 3.72
C ALA A 367 -2.88 5.57 3.81
N ILE A 368 -3.84 6.35 3.28
CA ILE A 368 -5.25 5.93 3.24
C ILE A 368 -5.42 4.66 2.38
N ASN A 369 -4.83 4.65 1.18
CA ASN A 369 -4.91 3.53 0.26
C ASN A 369 -4.25 2.25 0.82
N THR A 370 -3.15 2.39 1.57
CA THR A 370 -2.37 1.25 2.09
C THR A 370 -2.82 0.78 3.48
N TRP A 371 -3.38 1.66 4.32
CA TRP A 371 -3.71 1.32 5.72
C TRP A 371 -5.20 1.29 6.03
N ALA A 372 -6.01 2.15 5.41
CA ALA A 372 -7.44 2.22 5.69
C ALA A 372 -8.27 1.37 4.71
N ILE A 373 -8.11 1.57 3.40
CA ILE A 373 -8.88 0.87 2.36
C ILE A 373 -8.85 -0.67 2.50
N PRO A 374 -7.71 -1.33 2.84
CA PRO A 374 -7.66 -2.77 2.99
C PRO A 374 -8.62 -3.34 4.04
N VAL A 375 -8.98 -2.56 5.07
CA VAL A 375 -9.93 -2.99 6.12
C VAL A 375 -11.30 -3.31 5.52
N ILE A 376 -11.79 -2.45 4.62
CA ILE A 376 -13.06 -2.69 3.92
C ILE A 376 -12.87 -3.74 2.83
N ARG A 377 -11.78 -3.65 2.06
CA ARG A 377 -11.51 -4.57 0.93
C ARG A 377 -11.37 -6.04 1.36
N TYR A 378 -10.91 -6.31 2.57
CA TYR A 378 -10.87 -7.67 3.12
C TYR A 378 -12.26 -8.32 3.15
N THR A 379 -13.30 -7.52 3.44
CA THR A 379 -14.69 -8.00 3.55
C THR A 379 -15.41 -8.15 2.21
N ALA A 380 -14.84 -7.64 1.11
CA ALA A 380 -15.46 -7.66 -0.22
C ALA A 380 -15.69 -9.10 -0.72
N GLY A 381 -16.89 -9.37 -1.25
CA GLY A 381 -17.36 -10.70 -1.66
C GLY A 381 -17.90 -11.57 -0.52
N ILE A 382 -17.46 -11.33 0.71
CA ILE A 382 -17.93 -12.06 1.90
C ILE A 382 -19.13 -11.36 2.54
N ILE A 383 -19.00 -10.06 2.79
CA ILE A 383 -20.06 -9.21 3.37
C ILE A 383 -20.90 -8.58 2.26
N ASN A 384 -22.23 -8.64 2.42
CA ASN A 384 -23.18 -8.08 1.49
C ASN A 384 -23.29 -6.56 1.68
N TRP A 385 -22.38 -5.82 1.04
CA TRP A 385 -22.39 -4.36 1.02
C TRP A 385 -23.42 -3.83 0.02
N THR A 386 -24.26 -2.90 0.45
CA THR A 386 -25.12 -2.17 -0.47
C THR A 386 -24.37 -1.00 -1.10
N GLN A 387 -24.82 -0.61 -2.29
CA GLN A 387 -24.31 0.56 -3.01
C GLN A 387 -24.40 1.84 -2.15
N ALA A 388 -25.50 2.02 -1.42
CA ALA A 388 -25.74 3.16 -0.55
C ALA A 388 -24.78 3.21 0.66
N GLU A 389 -24.47 2.06 1.27
CA GLU A 389 -23.53 1.94 2.38
C GLU A 389 -22.11 2.34 1.96
N LEU A 390 -21.65 1.83 0.80
CA LEU A 390 -20.33 2.16 0.26
C LEU A 390 -20.24 3.64 -0.12
N ASP A 391 -21.28 4.19 -0.74
CA ASP A 391 -21.35 5.62 -1.05
C ASP A 391 -21.35 6.48 0.24
N ASN A 392 -21.97 6.00 1.33
CA ASN A 392 -21.92 6.68 2.62
C ASN A 392 -20.49 6.71 3.20
N LEU A 393 -19.73 5.62 3.09
CA LEU A 393 -18.32 5.59 3.50
C LEU A 393 -17.46 6.55 2.67
N ASP A 394 -17.70 6.61 1.36
CA ASP A 394 -17.04 7.56 0.47
C ASP A 394 -17.39 9.02 0.84
N ARG A 395 -18.66 9.33 1.10
CA ARG A 395 -19.10 10.66 1.58
C ARG A 395 -18.46 11.02 2.92
N LYS A 396 -18.43 10.09 3.89
CA LYS A 396 -17.77 10.30 5.20
C LYS A 396 -16.27 10.55 5.03
N THR A 397 -15.61 9.82 4.13
CA THR A 397 -14.19 10.02 3.81
C THR A 397 -13.95 11.45 3.30
N ARG A 398 -14.74 11.90 2.31
CA ARG A 398 -14.63 13.27 1.79
C ARG A 398 -14.93 14.31 2.85
N LYS A 399 -15.97 14.14 3.68
CA LYS A 399 -16.29 15.03 4.80
C LYS A 399 -15.10 15.15 5.77
N LEU A 400 -14.47 14.04 6.15
CA LEU A 400 -13.27 14.07 7.00
C LEU A 400 -12.10 14.80 6.32
N MET A 401 -11.87 14.55 5.03
CA MET A 401 -10.82 15.27 4.29
C MET A 401 -11.08 16.77 4.26
N THR A 402 -12.34 17.20 4.14
CA THR A 402 -12.74 18.62 4.18
C THR A 402 -12.54 19.23 5.57
N ILE A 403 -12.95 18.53 6.65
CA ILE A 403 -12.71 18.97 8.03
C ILE A 403 -11.22 19.19 8.31
N HIS A 404 -10.37 18.34 7.73
CA HIS A 404 -8.91 18.43 7.87
C HIS A 404 -8.24 19.28 6.77
N HIS A 405 -9.00 20.13 6.08
CA HIS A 405 -8.56 21.04 5.01
C HIS A 405 -7.81 20.37 3.85
N SER A 406 -7.89 19.04 3.72
CA SER A 406 -7.24 18.30 2.65
C SER A 406 -8.06 18.31 1.35
N LEU A 407 -9.36 18.57 1.40
CA LEU A 407 -10.25 18.59 0.24
C LEU A 407 -11.21 19.79 0.34
N HIS A 408 -11.27 20.61 -0.69
CA HIS A 408 -12.21 21.73 -0.71
C HIS A 408 -13.66 21.21 -0.86
N PRO A 409 -14.67 21.77 -0.15
CA PRO A 409 -16.04 21.26 -0.19
C PRO A 409 -16.68 21.23 -1.58
N ARG A 410 -16.27 22.15 -2.46
CA ARG A 410 -16.76 22.29 -3.85
C ARG A 410 -15.85 21.64 -4.91
N SER A 411 -14.80 20.93 -4.47
CA SER A 411 -13.91 20.23 -5.39
C SER A 411 -14.61 19.08 -6.10
N ASP A 412 -14.07 18.70 -7.25
CA ASP A 412 -14.64 17.61 -8.03
C ASP A 412 -14.44 16.26 -7.33
N VAL A 413 -15.51 15.46 -7.30
CA VAL A 413 -15.50 14.14 -6.66
C VAL A 413 -14.73 13.14 -7.51
N ASP A 414 -14.84 13.19 -8.83
CA ASP A 414 -14.25 12.20 -9.73
C ASP A 414 -12.73 12.40 -9.81
N ARG A 415 -12.26 13.64 -9.87
CA ARG A 415 -10.85 14.03 -9.84
C ARG A 415 -10.11 13.52 -8.61
N LEU A 416 -10.76 13.48 -7.45
CA LEU A 416 -10.18 12.90 -6.22
C LEU A 416 -9.74 11.44 -6.42
N TYR A 417 -10.52 10.68 -7.20
CA TYR A 417 -10.30 9.25 -7.42
C TYR A 417 -9.55 8.92 -8.73
N LEU A 418 -9.25 9.94 -9.55
CA LEU A 418 -8.41 9.76 -10.74
C LEU A 418 -6.93 9.60 -10.36
N PRO A 419 -6.11 8.88 -11.16
CA PRO A 419 -4.68 8.76 -10.93
C PRO A 419 -3.95 10.11 -10.90
N ARG A 420 -2.91 10.22 -10.06
CA ARG A 420 -2.08 11.43 -9.96
C ARG A 420 -1.42 11.85 -11.27
N ARG A 421 -0.99 10.87 -12.08
CA ARG A 421 -0.42 11.09 -13.42
C ARG A 421 -1.43 11.62 -14.45
N SER A 422 -2.71 11.60 -14.12
CA SER A 422 -3.82 12.07 -14.96
C SER A 422 -4.51 13.29 -14.34
N GLY A 423 -3.79 14.05 -13.50
CA GLY A 423 -4.31 15.25 -12.85
C GLY A 423 -5.23 15.03 -11.65
N GLY A 424 -5.43 13.78 -11.22
CA GLY A 424 -6.20 13.44 -10.03
C GLY A 424 -5.39 13.36 -8.74
N ARG A 425 -6.01 12.91 -7.63
CA ARG A 425 -5.30 12.72 -6.34
C ARG A 425 -4.91 11.29 -6.02
N GLY A 426 -5.46 10.33 -6.76
CA GLY A 426 -5.16 8.91 -6.63
C GLY A 426 -5.74 8.25 -5.39
N LEU A 427 -6.77 8.83 -4.76
CA LEU A 427 -7.48 8.15 -3.68
C LEU A 427 -8.24 6.95 -4.26
N LEU A 428 -8.19 5.79 -3.61
CA LEU A 428 -9.04 4.68 -3.99
C LEU A 428 -10.45 4.91 -3.44
N GLN A 429 -11.44 4.93 -4.32
CA GLN A 429 -12.85 4.98 -3.91
C GLN A 429 -13.21 3.67 -3.21
N VAL A 430 -13.85 3.74 -2.03
CA VAL A 430 -14.22 2.56 -1.23
C VAL A 430 -15.12 1.65 -2.05
N LYS A 431 -16.15 2.23 -2.68
CA LYS A 431 -17.04 1.52 -3.59
C LYS A 431 -16.31 0.75 -4.68
N GLN A 432 -15.41 1.43 -5.41
CA GLN A 432 -14.68 0.81 -6.51
C GLN A 432 -13.76 -0.30 -5.99
N ALA A 433 -13.09 -0.08 -4.86
CA ALA A 433 -12.19 -1.07 -4.27
C ALA A 433 -12.92 -2.36 -3.87
N VAL A 434 -14.15 -2.26 -3.37
CA VAL A 434 -15.01 -3.41 -3.07
C VAL A 434 -15.43 -4.12 -4.36
N LYS A 435 -15.98 -3.40 -5.34
CA LYS A 435 -16.41 -3.99 -6.62
C LYS A 435 -15.27 -4.65 -7.38
N GLU A 436 -14.11 -3.99 -7.49
CA GLU A 436 -12.92 -4.57 -8.12
C GLU A 436 -12.49 -5.90 -7.46
N GLU A 437 -12.65 -6.00 -6.15
CA GLU A 437 -12.30 -7.20 -5.41
C GLU A 437 -13.36 -8.31 -5.58
N GLU A 438 -14.64 -7.95 -5.62
CA GLU A 438 -15.73 -8.88 -5.96
C GLU A 438 -15.57 -9.46 -7.37
N HIS A 439 -15.25 -8.61 -8.36
CA HIS A 439 -14.94 -9.05 -9.72
C HIS A 439 -13.73 -9.99 -9.75
N ALA A 440 -12.67 -9.67 -8.99
CA ALA A 440 -11.48 -10.52 -8.91
C ALA A 440 -11.74 -11.88 -8.27
N LEU A 441 -12.59 -11.93 -7.24
CA LEU A 441 -12.99 -13.18 -6.59
C LEU A 441 -13.90 -14.01 -7.49
N ALA A 442 -14.84 -13.37 -8.19
CA ALA A 442 -15.74 -14.06 -9.12
C ALA A 442 -14.95 -14.70 -10.27
N GLU A 443 -13.96 -13.99 -10.82
CA GLU A 443 -13.06 -14.51 -11.85
C GLU A 443 -12.22 -15.69 -11.34
N TYR A 444 -11.65 -15.55 -10.13
CA TYR A 444 -10.89 -16.60 -9.47
C TYR A 444 -11.72 -17.87 -9.24
N VAL A 445 -12.93 -17.75 -8.67
CA VAL A 445 -13.83 -18.88 -8.44
C VAL A 445 -14.29 -19.52 -9.75
N LYS A 446 -14.51 -18.72 -10.80
CA LYS A 446 -14.93 -19.24 -12.11
C LYS A 446 -13.86 -20.15 -12.75
N GLN A 447 -12.59 -19.82 -12.53
CA GLN A 447 -11.40 -20.52 -13.05
C GLN A 447 -10.92 -21.65 -12.13
N SER A 448 -11.45 -21.78 -10.92
CA SER A 448 -11.03 -22.80 -9.96
C SER A 448 -11.53 -24.18 -10.34
N GLU A 449 -10.65 -25.17 -10.19
CA GLU A 449 -10.94 -26.61 -10.37
C GLU A 449 -11.16 -27.32 -9.02
N GLU A 450 -10.93 -26.65 -7.90
CA GLU A 450 -11.11 -27.23 -6.58
C GLU A 450 -12.61 -27.55 -6.30
N PRO A 451 -12.95 -28.76 -5.81
CA PRO A 451 -14.33 -29.20 -5.65
C PRO A 451 -15.22 -28.25 -4.84
N ALA A 452 -14.73 -27.76 -3.69
CA ALA A 452 -15.50 -26.87 -2.83
C ALA A 452 -15.74 -25.49 -3.48
N LEU A 453 -14.81 -24.98 -4.28
CA LEU A 453 -14.97 -23.71 -4.99
C LEU A 453 -15.87 -23.85 -6.23
N ILE A 454 -15.92 -25.03 -6.86
CA ILE A 454 -16.93 -25.35 -7.87
C ILE A 454 -18.34 -25.27 -7.27
N GLU A 455 -18.52 -25.74 -6.03
CA GLU A 455 -19.82 -25.59 -5.34
C GLU A 455 -20.16 -24.12 -5.03
N VAL A 456 -19.16 -23.30 -4.66
CA VAL A 456 -19.34 -21.84 -4.51
C VAL A 456 -19.82 -21.21 -5.82
N LYS A 457 -19.24 -21.61 -6.97
CA LYS A 457 -19.65 -21.17 -8.31
C LYS A 457 -21.10 -21.58 -8.60
N ASN A 458 -21.47 -22.83 -8.30
CA ASN A 458 -22.81 -23.36 -8.56
C ASN A 458 -23.91 -22.63 -7.78
N GLN A 459 -23.61 -22.19 -6.55
CA GLN A 459 -24.54 -21.42 -5.72
C GLN A 459 -24.66 -19.93 -6.14
N LYS A 460 -23.90 -19.46 -7.14
CA LYS A 460 -23.96 -18.09 -7.68
C LYS A 460 -23.80 -16.99 -6.61
N LEU A 461 -22.96 -17.23 -5.59
CA LEU A 461 -22.73 -16.28 -4.49
C LEU A 461 -22.08 -14.98 -4.94
N LEU A 462 -21.26 -15.04 -5.99
CA LEU A 462 -20.57 -13.89 -6.56
C LEU A 462 -21.17 -13.58 -7.93
N LYS A 463 -21.58 -12.32 -8.13
CA LYS A 463 -22.15 -11.84 -9.39
C LYS A 463 -21.18 -10.87 -10.03
N ALA A 464 -20.53 -11.28 -11.11
CA ALA A 464 -19.66 -10.42 -11.91
C ALA A 464 -19.96 -10.61 -13.41
N GLN A 465 -20.37 -9.53 -14.06
CA GLN A 465 -20.64 -9.52 -15.51
C GLN A 465 -19.39 -9.23 -16.36
N GLN A 466 -18.32 -8.73 -15.74
CA GLN A 466 -17.08 -8.33 -16.40
C GLN A 466 -15.88 -8.63 -15.51
N THR A 467 -14.68 -8.62 -16.10
CA THR A 467 -13.41 -8.80 -15.35
C THR A 467 -13.09 -7.56 -14.50
N LYS A 468 -12.21 -7.73 -13.50
CA LYS A 468 -11.71 -6.61 -12.68
C LYS A 468 -11.10 -5.50 -13.55
N ASN A 469 -10.29 -5.89 -14.54
CA ASN A 469 -9.56 -4.93 -15.38
C ASN A 469 -10.49 -4.14 -16.30
N GLN A 470 -11.51 -4.79 -16.87
CA GLN A 470 -12.56 -4.11 -17.63
C GLN A 470 -13.33 -3.12 -16.76
N TYR A 471 -13.82 -3.57 -15.59
CA TYR A 471 -14.53 -2.70 -14.65
C TYR A 471 -13.71 -1.47 -14.27
N LYS A 472 -12.43 -1.66 -13.93
CA LYS A 472 -11.51 -0.59 -13.56
C LYS A 472 -11.27 0.39 -14.72
N LYS A 473 -11.05 -0.11 -15.94
CA LYS A 473 -10.83 0.73 -17.13
C LYS A 473 -12.06 1.59 -17.40
N THR A 474 -13.24 0.98 -17.45
CA THR A 474 -14.51 1.69 -17.66
C THR A 474 -14.74 2.74 -16.57
N ALA A 475 -14.58 2.38 -15.29
CA ALA A 475 -14.76 3.32 -14.18
C ALA A 475 -13.81 4.52 -14.24
N LEU A 476 -12.55 4.31 -14.63
CA LEU A 476 -11.58 5.39 -14.80
C LEU A 476 -11.92 6.29 -15.99
N GLN A 477 -12.33 5.71 -17.12
CA GLN A 477 -12.74 6.46 -18.30
C GLN A 477 -13.96 7.33 -18.01
N THR A 478 -15.04 6.74 -17.47
CA THR A 478 -16.25 7.47 -17.11
C THR A 478 -15.98 8.64 -16.15
N ARG A 479 -15.07 8.46 -15.19
CA ARG A 479 -14.67 9.55 -14.28
C ARG A 479 -13.87 10.63 -14.97
N ALA A 480 -12.96 10.25 -15.87
CA ALA A 480 -12.20 11.21 -16.66
C ALA A 480 -13.18 12.05 -17.49
N ASP A 481 -14.05 11.41 -18.26
CA ASP A 481 -15.03 12.10 -19.11
C ASP A 481 -15.95 13.00 -18.28
N SER A 482 -16.45 12.52 -17.13
CA SER A 482 -17.28 13.33 -16.24
C SER A 482 -16.57 14.56 -15.71
N TRP A 483 -15.28 14.45 -15.35
CA TRP A 483 -14.51 15.60 -14.88
C TRP A 483 -14.19 16.59 -16.02
N HIS A 484 -13.76 16.09 -17.19
CA HIS A 484 -13.38 16.93 -18.33
C HIS A 484 -14.58 17.73 -18.85
N ASN A 485 -15.77 17.11 -18.91
CA ASN A 485 -16.97 17.74 -19.45
C ASN A 485 -17.64 18.73 -18.47
N LYS A 486 -17.14 18.90 -17.24
CA LYS A 486 -17.69 19.90 -16.29
C LYS A 486 -17.18 21.29 -16.64
N THR A 487 -18.10 22.20 -16.95
CA THR A 487 -17.82 23.58 -17.39
C THR A 487 -16.86 24.36 -16.47
N LEU A 488 -16.92 24.12 -15.16
CA LEU A 488 -16.03 24.77 -14.19
C LEU A 488 -14.80 23.90 -13.90
N HIS A 489 -15.03 22.66 -13.45
CA HIS A 489 -13.97 21.78 -12.96
C HIS A 489 -13.00 21.30 -14.05
N GLY A 490 -13.45 21.21 -15.30
CA GLY A 490 -12.65 20.85 -16.48
C GLY A 490 -11.87 22.02 -17.08
N LYS A 491 -12.24 23.28 -16.76
CA LYS A 491 -11.71 24.49 -17.41
C LYS A 491 -10.18 24.64 -17.40
N PHE A 492 -9.51 24.09 -16.39
CA PHE A 492 -8.04 24.10 -16.35
C PHE A 492 -7.44 23.28 -17.50
N LEU A 493 -8.07 22.17 -17.87
CA LEU A 493 -7.63 21.30 -18.97
C LEU A 493 -7.77 22.02 -20.31
N ASP A 494 -8.92 22.65 -20.55
CA ASP A 494 -9.17 23.45 -21.75
C ASP A 494 -8.15 24.58 -21.91
N LYS A 495 -7.79 25.24 -20.79
CA LYS A 495 -6.80 26.34 -20.79
C LYS A 495 -5.40 25.91 -21.20
N ILE A 496 -5.01 24.67 -20.91
CA ILE A 496 -3.65 24.17 -21.15
C ILE A 496 -3.57 23.25 -22.37
N GLU A 497 -4.71 22.92 -22.98
CA GLU A 497 -4.78 22.05 -24.14
C GLU A 497 -3.98 22.62 -25.31
N GLY A 498 -3.19 21.77 -25.97
CA GLY A 498 -2.28 22.16 -27.04
C GLY A 498 -1.03 22.93 -26.59
N LYS A 499 -1.05 23.59 -25.43
CA LYS A 499 -0.03 24.55 -24.96
C LYS A 499 0.96 23.95 -23.96
N ALA A 500 0.50 23.06 -23.08
CA ALA A 500 1.30 22.48 -22.01
C ALA A 500 1.72 21.03 -22.31
N ASP A 501 2.82 20.62 -21.70
CA ASP A 501 3.20 19.22 -21.56
C ASP A 501 2.30 18.57 -20.48
N LYS A 502 1.39 17.69 -20.92
CA LYS A 502 0.41 17.06 -20.02
C LYS A 502 1.07 16.21 -18.94
N GLU A 503 2.15 15.48 -19.25
CA GLU A 503 2.80 14.61 -18.27
C GLU A 503 3.56 15.43 -17.22
N LYS A 504 4.33 16.43 -17.68
CA LYS A 504 5.14 17.28 -16.79
C LYS A 504 4.28 18.20 -15.92
N THR A 505 3.12 18.62 -16.42
CA THR A 505 2.14 19.41 -15.65
C THR A 505 1.67 18.70 -14.38
N TRP A 506 1.68 17.36 -14.34
CA TRP A 506 1.25 16.58 -13.18
C TRP A 506 2.40 16.08 -12.29
N LEU A 507 3.65 16.47 -12.53
CA LEU A 507 4.79 16.01 -11.73
C LEU A 507 4.69 16.39 -10.25
N TRP A 508 4.19 17.58 -9.94
CA TRP A 508 3.95 17.99 -8.56
C TRP A 508 2.93 17.11 -7.82
N LEU A 509 1.92 16.58 -8.53
CA LEU A 509 0.96 15.63 -7.98
C LEU A 509 1.59 14.27 -7.79
N THR A 510 2.30 13.73 -8.79
CA THR A 510 2.91 12.40 -8.71
C THR A 510 4.01 12.34 -7.64
N ASN A 511 4.83 13.39 -7.50
CA ASN A 511 5.80 13.51 -6.43
C ASN A 511 5.13 13.77 -5.06
N GLY A 512 4.00 14.50 -5.05
CA GLY A 512 3.11 14.60 -3.89
C GLY A 512 3.71 15.28 -2.65
N THR A 513 4.71 16.16 -2.85
CA THR A 513 5.51 16.74 -1.75
C THR A 513 4.86 17.93 -1.05
N LEU A 514 3.79 18.51 -1.61
CA LEU A 514 3.06 19.63 -1.01
C LEU A 514 2.31 19.19 0.24
N LYS A 515 2.16 20.10 1.22
CA LYS A 515 1.23 19.88 2.36
C LYS A 515 -0.17 19.59 1.82
N LYS A 516 -0.90 18.68 2.45
CA LYS A 516 -2.24 18.22 2.00
C LYS A 516 -3.24 19.36 1.79
N GLU A 517 -3.15 20.41 2.61
CA GLU A 517 -3.99 21.62 2.52
C GLU A 517 -3.61 22.50 1.34
N THR A 518 -2.32 22.52 1.00
CA THR A 518 -1.83 23.27 -0.17
C THR A 518 -2.18 22.54 -1.46
N GLU A 519 -1.98 21.21 -1.51
CA GLU A 519 -2.40 20.38 -2.64
C GLU A 519 -3.92 20.52 -2.88
N GLY A 520 -4.73 20.43 -1.82
CA GLY A 520 -6.18 20.61 -1.90
C GLY A 520 -6.60 22.00 -2.40
N LEU A 521 -5.91 23.06 -1.96
CA LEU A 521 -6.19 24.43 -2.38
C LEU A 521 -5.85 24.67 -3.86
N ILE A 522 -4.70 24.18 -4.34
CA ILE A 522 -4.29 24.32 -5.74
C ILE A 522 -5.25 23.58 -6.66
N LEU A 523 -5.67 22.36 -6.29
CA LEU A 523 -6.67 21.61 -7.07
C LEU A 523 -8.00 22.36 -7.12
N ALA A 524 -8.47 22.90 -6.00
CA ALA A 524 -9.67 23.72 -5.95
C ALA A 524 -9.56 24.99 -6.83
N ALA A 525 -8.38 25.59 -6.90
CA ALA A 525 -8.11 26.74 -7.77
C ALA A 525 -8.18 26.36 -9.26
N GLN A 526 -7.59 25.22 -9.65
CA GLN A 526 -7.70 24.69 -11.00
C GLN A 526 -9.17 24.39 -11.38
N GLU A 527 -9.93 23.82 -10.43
CA GLU A 527 -11.34 23.46 -10.60
C GLU A 527 -12.32 24.63 -10.60
N GLN A 528 -11.85 25.87 -10.41
CA GLN A 528 -12.71 27.04 -10.19
C GLN A 528 -13.66 26.85 -8.98
N ALA A 529 -13.27 26.03 -8.00
CA ALA A 529 -14.09 25.69 -6.84
C ALA A 529 -14.02 26.74 -5.71
N ILE A 530 -13.01 27.61 -5.75
CA ILE A 530 -12.80 28.68 -4.78
C ILE A 530 -13.74 29.86 -5.09
N ARG A 531 -14.50 30.32 -4.09
CA ARG A 531 -15.57 31.32 -4.23
C ARG A 531 -15.04 32.76 -4.43
N THR A 532 -14.68 33.12 -5.66
CA THR A 532 -14.33 34.50 -6.04
C THR A 532 -15.56 35.38 -6.27
N ASN A 533 -15.40 36.71 -6.30
CA ASN A 533 -16.53 37.62 -6.56
C ASN A 533 -17.19 37.38 -7.91
N ALA A 534 -16.42 37.05 -8.96
CA ALA A 534 -17.02 36.70 -10.26
C ALA A 534 -17.89 35.43 -10.17
N ILE A 535 -17.50 34.44 -9.37
CA ILE A 535 -18.31 33.24 -9.15
C ILE A 535 -19.59 33.59 -8.36
N LYS A 536 -19.49 34.40 -7.31
CA LYS A 536 -20.65 34.84 -6.53
C LYS A 536 -21.66 35.57 -7.42
N ALA A 537 -21.21 36.58 -8.15
CA ALA A 537 -22.07 37.41 -9.00
C ALA A 537 -22.63 36.65 -10.21
N LYS A 538 -21.78 35.94 -10.95
CA LYS A 538 -22.16 35.40 -12.28
C LYS A 538 -22.70 33.97 -12.22
N ILE A 539 -22.26 33.16 -11.26
CA ILE A 539 -22.65 31.75 -11.15
C ILE A 539 -23.68 31.55 -10.05
N GLU A 540 -23.42 32.08 -8.86
CA GLU A 540 -24.35 31.99 -7.73
C GLU A 540 -25.49 33.04 -7.83
N LYS A 541 -25.37 33.99 -8.76
CA LYS A 541 -26.33 35.09 -8.98
C LYS A 541 -26.64 35.89 -7.71
N SER A 542 -25.64 36.10 -6.86
CA SER A 542 -25.79 36.98 -5.70
C SER A 542 -25.68 38.45 -6.12
N ALA A 543 -26.09 39.35 -5.23
CA ALA A 543 -25.98 40.80 -5.44
C ALA A 543 -24.52 41.34 -5.31
N ASP A 544 -23.52 40.45 -5.28
CA ASP A 544 -22.11 40.85 -5.19
C ASP A 544 -21.65 41.48 -6.51
N ASP A 545 -20.77 42.49 -6.43
CA ASP A 545 -20.08 43.03 -7.61
C ASP A 545 -19.04 42.01 -8.13
N PRO A 546 -19.08 41.58 -9.41
CA PRO A 546 -18.11 40.62 -9.95
C PRO A 546 -16.67 41.13 -9.95
N LYS A 547 -16.44 42.44 -9.81
CA LYS A 547 -15.11 43.06 -9.89
C LYS A 547 -14.17 42.59 -8.77
N CYS A 548 -12.89 42.62 -9.09
CA CYS A 548 -11.78 42.28 -8.21
C CYS A 548 -11.82 43.08 -6.90
N ARG A 549 -11.73 42.38 -5.76
CA ARG A 549 -11.70 43.00 -4.42
C ARG A 549 -10.52 43.97 -4.22
N LEU A 550 -9.48 43.87 -5.05
CA LEU A 550 -8.26 44.67 -4.94
C LEU A 550 -8.22 45.83 -5.93
N CYS A 551 -8.34 45.57 -7.24
CA CYS A 551 -8.23 46.63 -8.25
C CYS A 551 -9.56 47.24 -8.65
N LYS A 552 -10.70 46.56 -8.42
CA LYS A 552 -12.05 47.03 -8.81
C LYS A 552 -12.24 47.30 -10.32
N GLU A 553 -11.30 46.88 -11.17
CA GLU A 553 -11.32 47.15 -12.61
C GLU A 553 -11.94 46.00 -13.42
N THR A 554 -11.49 44.77 -13.16
CA THR A 554 -11.88 43.57 -13.93
C THR A 554 -12.52 42.52 -13.03
N ASP A 555 -13.25 41.57 -13.61
CA ASP A 555 -13.82 40.43 -12.90
C ASP A 555 -12.79 39.68 -12.04
N GLU A 556 -13.19 39.36 -10.80
CA GLU A 556 -12.40 38.57 -9.88
C GLU A 556 -12.44 37.09 -10.25
N THR A 557 -11.55 36.67 -11.14
CA THR A 557 -11.28 35.25 -11.38
C THR A 557 -10.02 34.81 -10.63
N ILE A 558 -9.86 33.49 -10.46
CA ILE A 558 -8.60 32.93 -9.92
C ILE A 558 -7.41 33.34 -10.78
N ASP A 559 -7.57 33.32 -12.10
CA ASP A 559 -6.53 33.72 -13.05
C ASP A 559 -6.15 35.20 -12.87
N HIS A 560 -7.16 36.07 -12.67
CA HIS A 560 -6.92 37.48 -12.42
C HIS A 560 -6.12 37.74 -11.14
N ILE A 561 -6.54 37.13 -10.02
CA ILE A 561 -5.87 37.27 -8.72
C ILE A 561 -4.47 36.65 -8.72
N LEU A 562 -4.24 35.62 -9.53
CA LEU A 562 -2.94 34.97 -9.59
C LEU A 562 -1.97 35.60 -10.58
N SER A 563 -2.44 36.28 -11.64
CA SER A 563 -1.56 36.68 -12.74
C SER A 563 -1.87 38.01 -13.44
N CYS A 564 -2.98 38.71 -13.12
CA CYS A 564 -3.37 39.92 -13.86
C CYS A 564 -3.58 41.17 -12.97
N CYS A 565 -3.89 40.99 -11.68
CA CYS A 565 -4.17 42.12 -10.81
C CYS A 565 -2.94 43.06 -10.62
N LYS A 566 -3.04 44.29 -11.14
CA LYS A 566 -1.96 45.30 -11.09
C LYS A 566 -1.56 45.70 -9.67
N LYS A 567 -2.52 45.71 -8.72
CA LYS A 567 -2.31 46.12 -7.32
C LYS A 567 -1.33 45.24 -6.55
N ILE A 568 -1.14 43.98 -6.96
CA ILE A 568 -0.26 43.02 -6.29
C ILE A 568 0.90 42.55 -7.18
N ALA A 569 1.06 43.15 -8.36
CA ALA A 569 2.11 42.81 -9.30
C ALA A 569 3.52 43.09 -8.75
N GLN A 570 3.71 44.25 -8.12
CA GLN A 570 5.01 44.65 -7.57
C GLN A 570 5.30 44.08 -6.17
N THR A 571 4.34 43.36 -5.57
CA THR A 571 4.46 42.78 -4.22
C THR A 571 4.46 41.26 -4.29
N ASP A 572 3.29 40.61 -4.23
CA ASP A 572 3.20 39.16 -4.09
C ASP A 572 3.57 38.41 -5.39
N TYR A 573 3.33 38.98 -6.59
CA TYR A 573 3.80 38.34 -7.83
C TYR A 573 5.32 38.36 -7.94
N LYS A 574 5.94 39.52 -7.67
CA LYS A 574 7.39 39.66 -7.60
C LYS A 574 7.99 38.71 -6.56
N GLN A 575 7.34 38.55 -5.41
CA GLN A 575 7.80 37.58 -4.39
C GLN A 575 7.74 36.13 -4.87
N ARG A 576 6.62 35.68 -5.50
CA ARG A 576 6.52 34.32 -6.05
C ARG A 576 7.56 34.07 -7.14
N HIS A 577 7.74 35.05 -8.02
CA HIS A 577 8.78 35.03 -9.05
C HIS A 577 10.17 34.86 -8.43
N ASN A 578 10.51 35.71 -7.46
CA ASN A 578 11.81 35.69 -6.81
C ASN A 578 12.07 34.38 -6.08
N TYR A 579 11.05 33.70 -5.51
CA TYR A 579 11.25 32.38 -4.93
C TYR A 579 11.69 31.32 -5.94
N VAL A 580 11.15 31.36 -7.16
CA VAL A 580 11.54 30.44 -8.24
C VAL A 580 12.96 30.75 -8.70
N ALA A 581 13.25 32.02 -8.97
CA ALA A 581 14.60 32.46 -9.34
C ALA A 581 15.64 32.12 -8.24
N GLN A 582 15.32 32.38 -6.97
CA GLN A 582 16.18 32.10 -5.81
C GLN A 582 16.54 30.62 -5.73
N MET A 583 15.58 29.74 -6.04
CA MET A 583 15.82 28.30 -6.07
C MET A 583 16.75 27.89 -7.22
N ILE A 584 16.63 28.53 -8.39
CA ILE A 584 17.54 28.30 -9.52
C ILE A 584 18.95 28.76 -9.15
N HIS A 585 19.08 29.98 -8.62
CA HIS A 585 20.37 30.50 -8.15
C HIS A 585 20.99 29.59 -7.08
N TRP A 586 20.22 29.10 -6.11
CA TRP A 586 20.72 28.19 -5.08
C TRP A 586 21.30 26.90 -5.69
N ASN A 587 20.61 26.29 -6.67
CA ASN A 587 21.10 25.10 -7.35
C ASN A 587 22.36 25.38 -8.20
N LEU A 588 22.42 26.55 -8.86
CA LEU A 588 23.61 26.98 -9.59
C LEU A 588 24.81 27.15 -8.66
N CYS A 589 24.62 27.73 -7.47
CA CYS A 589 25.70 27.83 -6.48
C CYS A 589 26.20 26.44 -6.06
N LEU A 590 25.28 25.49 -5.82
CA LEU A 590 25.67 24.12 -5.51
C LEU A 590 26.36 23.39 -6.66
N LYS A 591 26.05 23.72 -7.92
CA LYS A 591 26.72 23.16 -9.10
C LYS A 591 28.18 23.62 -9.16
N TYR A 592 28.43 24.91 -8.98
CA TYR A 592 29.77 25.49 -9.11
C TYR A 592 30.54 25.57 -7.78
N HIS A 593 30.09 24.87 -6.73
CA HIS A 593 30.71 24.91 -5.40
C HIS A 593 30.84 26.33 -4.82
N LEU A 594 29.91 27.22 -5.15
CA LEU A 594 29.81 28.58 -4.61
C LEU A 594 29.05 28.58 -3.28
N PRO A 595 29.19 29.64 -2.44
CA PRO A 595 28.48 29.74 -1.17
C PRO A 595 26.96 29.56 -1.31
N ALA A 596 26.43 28.53 -0.66
CA ALA A 596 25.01 28.23 -0.60
C ALA A 596 24.63 27.69 0.77
N VAL A 597 23.48 28.10 1.29
CA VAL A 597 22.94 27.57 2.55
C VAL A 597 22.36 26.17 2.37
N LYS A 598 22.04 25.49 3.48
CA LYS A 598 21.49 24.12 3.47
C LYS A 598 20.17 23.98 2.69
N ASN A 599 19.27 24.96 2.79
CA ASN A 599 17.95 24.89 2.16
C ASN A 599 17.72 26.07 1.22
N TRP A 600 17.17 25.81 0.04
CA TRP A 600 16.91 26.85 -0.96
C TRP A 600 15.98 27.97 -0.47
N TRP A 601 15.02 27.68 0.41
CA TRP A 601 14.07 28.70 0.91
C TRP A 601 14.70 29.70 1.88
N ASP A 602 15.84 29.35 2.47
CA ASP A 602 16.65 30.23 3.34
C ASP A 602 17.72 30.98 2.53
N HIS A 603 17.92 30.62 1.25
CA HIS A 603 18.99 31.14 0.40
C HIS A 603 18.76 32.60 0.02
N LYS A 604 19.71 33.48 0.28
CA LYS A 604 19.63 34.88 -0.16
C LYS A 604 20.62 35.08 -1.32
N PRO A 605 20.15 35.23 -2.57
CA PRO A 605 21.03 35.47 -3.70
C PRO A 605 21.83 36.75 -3.48
N ALA A 606 23.16 36.66 -3.56
CA ALA A 606 24.01 37.84 -3.59
C ALA A 606 24.06 38.37 -5.04
N LYS A 607 24.21 39.69 -5.21
CA LYS A 607 24.21 40.32 -6.54
C LYS A 607 25.25 39.72 -7.49
N VAL A 608 26.41 39.35 -6.95
CA VAL A 608 27.51 38.71 -7.68
C VAL A 608 28.11 37.64 -6.79
N VAL A 609 28.30 36.44 -7.34
CA VAL A 609 29.03 35.34 -6.70
C VAL A 609 29.95 34.73 -7.74
N GLU A 610 31.24 34.56 -7.43
CA GLU A 610 32.21 34.07 -8.41
C GLU A 610 33.30 33.21 -7.76
N ASN A 611 33.86 32.32 -8.58
CA ASN A 611 35.10 31.59 -8.35
C ASN A 611 35.81 31.38 -9.69
N GLU A 612 36.84 30.52 -9.71
CA GLU A 612 37.60 30.22 -10.94
C GLU A 612 36.79 29.53 -12.04
N HIS A 613 35.65 28.91 -11.69
CA HIS A 613 34.84 28.12 -12.62
C HIS A 613 33.68 28.92 -13.23
N ALA A 614 32.98 29.73 -12.43
CA ALA A 614 31.82 30.48 -12.87
C ALA A 614 31.59 31.77 -12.09
N LYS A 615 30.99 32.75 -12.77
CA LYS A 615 30.46 34.00 -12.20
C LYS A 615 28.95 34.05 -12.38
N ILE A 616 28.20 34.16 -11.30
CA ILE A 616 26.75 34.27 -11.28
C ILE A 616 26.36 35.70 -10.90
N LEU A 617 25.54 36.32 -11.75
CA LEU A 617 24.98 37.66 -11.53
C LEU A 617 23.48 37.52 -11.26
N TRP A 618 22.98 38.12 -10.17
CA TRP A 618 21.57 38.11 -9.78
C TRP A 618 20.97 39.51 -9.88
N ASP A 619 19.88 39.67 -10.64
CA ASP A 619 19.17 40.95 -10.84
C ASP A 619 20.15 42.10 -11.12
N PHE A 620 21.14 41.83 -11.98
CA PHE A 620 22.28 42.69 -12.22
C PHE A 620 22.14 43.38 -13.57
N ARG A 621 22.21 44.71 -13.57
CA ARG A 621 22.15 45.52 -14.78
C ARG A 621 23.48 45.43 -15.53
N ILE A 622 23.47 44.84 -16.72
CA ILE A 622 24.67 44.67 -17.53
C ILE A 622 24.84 45.89 -18.44
N GLN A 623 26.01 46.54 -18.35
CA GLN A 623 26.37 47.65 -19.22
C GLN A 623 27.02 47.11 -20.50
N THR A 624 26.50 47.54 -21.65
CA THR A 624 26.96 47.16 -22.99
C THR A 624 27.15 48.42 -23.83
N ALA A 625 27.90 48.32 -24.94
CA ALA A 625 28.23 49.45 -25.80
C ALA A 625 26.96 50.07 -26.43
N LYS A 626 26.02 49.23 -26.91
CA LYS A 626 24.65 49.65 -27.20
C LYS A 626 23.76 49.12 -26.08
N VAL A 627 23.13 50.00 -25.30
CA VAL A 627 22.26 49.60 -24.17
C VAL A 627 20.92 49.10 -24.72
N PRO A 628 20.60 47.79 -24.61
CA PRO A 628 19.28 47.28 -24.98
C PRO A 628 18.22 47.81 -24.02
N GLU A 629 16.96 47.84 -24.48
CA GLU A 629 15.82 48.24 -23.62
C GLU A 629 15.72 47.37 -22.36
N ASP A 630 15.94 46.06 -22.51
CA ASP A 630 15.99 45.09 -21.41
C ASP A 630 17.43 44.61 -21.16
N ASN A 631 18.09 45.17 -20.14
CA ASN A 631 19.48 44.83 -19.80
C ASN A 631 19.70 44.29 -18.37
N THR A 632 18.62 43.89 -17.70
CA THR A 632 18.67 43.31 -16.34
C THR A 632 17.98 41.93 -16.35
N PRO A 633 18.70 40.84 -16.67
CA PRO A 633 18.19 39.49 -16.51
C PRO A 633 18.08 39.09 -15.04
N ASP A 634 17.21 38.12 -14.73
CA ASP A 634 17.07 37.60 -13.37
C ASP A 634 18.36 36.92 -12.90
N ILE A 635 18.95 36.07 -13.74
CA ILE A 635 20.20 35.39 -13.48
C ILE A 635 21.04 35.36 -14.74
N THR A 636 22.30 35.80 -14.66
CA THR A 636 23.29 35.59 -15.72
C THR A 636 24.42 34.72 -15.20
N VAL A 637 24.72 33.62 -15.89
CA VAL A 637 25.83 32.71 -15.56
C VAL A 637 26.90 32.88 -16.61
N VAL A 638 28.10 33.28 -16.20
CA VAL A 638 29.27 33.43 -17.05
C VAL A 638 30.27 32.34 -16.69
N GLU A 639 30.45 31.39 -17.61
CA GLU A 639 31.47 30.35 -17.53
C GLU A 639 32.68 30.68 -18.43
N LYS A 640 33.71 29.82 -18.39
CA LYS A 640 34.86 29.92 -19.29
C LYS A 640 34.46 29.92 -20.77
N ASN A 641 33.55 29.04 -21.19
CA ASN A 641 33.25 28.81 -22.61
C ASN A 641 31.85 29.24 -23.05
N LYS A 642 30.97 29.62 -22.12
CA LYS A 642 29.56 29.88 -22.42
C LYS A 642 28.94 30.85 -21.43
N VAL A 643 27.88 31.51 -21.86
CA VAL A 643 27.08 32.41 -21.03
C VAL A 643 25.61 32.02 -21.13
N TRP A 644 24.91 32.00 -20.00
CA TRP A 644 23.47 31.80 -19.95
C TRP A 644 22.76 33.02 -19.38
N ILE A 645 21.71 33.45 -20.06
CA ILE A 645 20.74 34.43 -19.59
C ILE A 645 19.51 33.63 -19.16
N ILE A 646 19.29 33.50 -17.86
CA ILE A 646 18.15 32.78 -17.30
C ILE A 646 17.15 33.79 -16.81
N ASP A 647 15.92 33.67 -17.31
CA ASP A 647 14.86 34.61 -17.02
C ASP A 647 13.58 33.85 -16.69
N VAL A 648 12.98 34.22 -15.57
CA VAL A 648 11.87 33.51 -14.94
C VAL A 648 10.57 34.25 -15.27
N ALA A 649 9.51 33.48 -15.54
CA ALA A 649 8.17 34.04 -15.71
C ALA A 649 7.11 33.11 -15.15
N ILE A 650 6.18 33.68 -14.37
CA ILE A 650 5.07 32.93 -13.78
C ILE A 650 3.72 33.49 -14.26
N PRO A 651 3.36 33.31 -15.56
CA PRO A 651 2.11 33.79 -16.11
C PRO A 651 0.92 32.90 -15.72
N GLY A 652 -0.29 33.36 -16.00
CA GLY A 652 -1.49 32.51 -15.96
C GLY A 652 -1.32 31.30 -16.88
N ASP A 653 -1.88 30.16 -16.49
CA ASP A 653 -1.59 28.86 -17.12
C ASP A 653 -1.96 28.79 -18.62
N SER A 654 -2.89 29.63 -19.10
CA SER A 654 -3.26 29.71 -20.52
C SER A 654 -2.30 30.53 -21.40
N ARG A 655 -1.37 31.28 -20.79
CA ARG A 655 -0.42 32.22 -21.45
C ARG A 655 1.04 31.76 -21.38
N ILE A 656 1.29 30.52 -20.96
CA ILE A 656 2.64 30.00 -20.75
C ILE A 656 3.48 29.98 -22.03
N GLU A 657 2.86 29.66 -23.17
CA GLU A 657 3.54 29.58 -24.47
C GLU A 657 3.85 30.98 -25.03
N GLU A 658 2.86 31.86 -25.05
CA GLU A 658 3.02 33.28 -25.44
C GLU A 658 4.14 33.93 -24.63
N LYS A 659 4.16 33.72 -23.30
CA LYS A 659 5.16 34.32 -22.43
C LYS A 659 6.56 33.76 -22.68
N GLN A 660 6.67 32.49 -23.05
CA GLN A 660 7.96 31.88 -23.40
C GLN A 660 8.53 32.53 -24.67
N GLN A 661 7.72 32.74 -25.70
CA GLN A 661 8.14 33.40 -26.93
C GLN A 661 8.51 34.87 -26.70
N GLU A 662 7.72 35.59 -25.90
CA GLU A 662 8.02 36.97 -25.51
C GLU A 662 9.41 37.08 -24.87
N LYS A 663 9.75 36.20 -23.91
CA LYS A 663 11.06 36.23 -23.24
C LYS A 663 12.22 35.87 -24.15
N LEU A 664 12.02 34.95 -25.10
CA LEU A 664 13.04 34.63 -26.10
C LEU A 664 13.33 35.82 -27.02
N SER A 665 12.29 36.53 -27.46
CA SER A 665 12.44 37.72 -28.29
C SER A 665 13.11 38.87 -27.52
N ARG A 666 12.65 39.12 -26.29
CA ARG A 666 13.08 40.25 -25.44
C ARG A 666 14.59 40.34 -25.22
N TYR A 667 15.28 39.20 -25.09
CA TYR A 667 16.72 39.18 -24.80
C TYR A 667 17.62 38.94 -26.02
N GLN A 668 17.10 38.98 -27.26
CA GLN A 668 17.94 38.79 -28.45
C GLN A 668 19.02 39.89 -28.59
N ASP A 669 18.65 41.16 -28.38
CA ASP A 669 19.60 42.27 -28.49
C ASP A 669 20.68 42.19 -27.41
N LEU A 670 20.29 41.90 -26.15
CA LEU A 670 21.24 41.70 -25.06
C LEU A 670 22.15 40.49 -25.32
N LYS A 671 21.62 39.41 -25.87
CA LYS A 671 22.41 38.23 -26.26
C LYS A 671 23.50 38.61 -27.26
N ILE A 672 23.17 39.36 -28.33
CA ILE A 672 24.13 39.79 -29.35
C ILE A 672 25.23 40.66 -28.73
N GLU A 673 24.86 41.62 -27.89
CA GLU A 673 25.82 42.50 -27.23
C GLU A 673 26.72 41.75 -26.23
N LEU A 674 26.18 40.78 -25.50
CA LEU A 674 26.96 39.94 -24.59
C LEU A 674 27.93 39.00 -25.34
N GLN A 675 27.55 38.51 -26.52
CA GLN A 675 28.43 37.71 -27.36
C GLN A 675 29.64 38.54 -27.81
N ARG A 676 29.42 39.82 -28.14
CA ARG A 676 30.49 40.77 -28.46
C ARG A 676 31.36 41.10 -27.25
N LEU A 677 30.74 41.40 -26.11
CA LEU A 677 31.42 41.82 -24.88
C LEU A 677 32.33 40.72 -24.31
N TRP A 678 31.83 39.50 -24.22
CA TRP A 678 32.54 38.39 -23.58
C TRP A 678 33.19 37.42 -24.56
N GLN A 679 33.00 37.61 -25.87
CA GLN A 679 33.54 36.74 -26.93
C GLN A 679 33.20 35.26 -26.72
N LYS A 680 31.99 34.99 -26.20
CA LYS A 680 31.50 33.65 -25.84
C LYS A 680 30.11 33.43 -26.42
N PRO A 681 29.73 32.18 -26.74
CA PRO A 681 28.35 31.85 -27.08
C PRO A 681 27.42 32.18 -25.90
N VAL A 682 26.37 32.94 -26.15
CA VAL A 682 25.36 33.32 -25.16
C VAL A 682 24.04 32.64 -25.51
N GLN A 683 23.39 32.05 -24.51
CA GLN A 683 22.11 31.37 -24.68
C GLN A 683 21.07 31.93 -23.72
N VAL A 684 19.88 32.23 -24.24
CA VAL A 684 18.71 32.63 -23.43
C VAL A 684 17.95 31.37 -23.02
N VAL A 685 17.65 31.27 -21.73
CA VAL A 685 16.94 30.14 -21.12
C VAL A 685 15.71 30.66 -20.39
N PRO A 686 14.54 30.68 -21.06
CA PRO A 686 13.30 31.12 -20.45
C PRO A 686 12.75 30.01 -19.53
N VAL A 687 12.63 30.32 -18.23
CA VAL A 687 12.05 29.44 -17.22
C VAL A 687 10.63 29.90 -16.94
N VAL A 688 9.70 29.41 -17.77
CA VAL A 688 8.27 29.77 -17.69
C VAL A 688 7.47 28.67 -17.01
N MET A 689 6.58 29.08 -16.09
CA MET A 689 5.69 28.14 -15.40
C MET A 689 4.32 28.76 -15.11
N GLY A 690 3.25 28.03 -15.38
CA GLY A 690 1.89 28.47 -15.08
C GLY A 690 1.67 28.64 -13.58
N THR A 691 0.86 29.63 -13.19
CA THR A 691 0.54 29.92 -11.78
C THR A 691 -0.04 28.73 -11.01
N LEU A 692 -0.71 27.80 -11.69
CA LEU A 692 -1.30 26.59 -11.15
C LEU A 692 -0.54 25.32 -11.57
N GLY A 693 0.69 25.46 -12.05
CA GLY A 693 1.62 24.36 -12.27
C GLY A 693 1.65 23.81 -13.69
N ALA A 694 1.00 24.46 -14.67
CA ALA A 694 1.15 24.12 -16.09
C ALA A 694 2.60 24.29 -16.55
N VAL A 695 3.10 23.32 -17.32
CA VAL A 695 4.48 23.27 -17.80
C VAL A 695 4.52 23.40 -19.32
N PRO A 696 5.27 24.35 -19.90
CA PRO A 696 5.49 24.42 -21.34
C PRO A 696 6.20 23.18 -21.89
N LYS A 697 5.97 22.85 -23.16
CA LYS A 697 6.59 21.69 -23.82
C LYS A 697 8.12 21.75 -23.83
N ASP A 698 8.68 22.93 -24.06
CA ASP A 698 10.13 23.11 -24.22
C ASP A 698 10.90 23.34 -22.93
N LEU A 699 10.23 23.45 -21.77
CA LEU A 699 10.91 23.78 -20.52
C LEU A 699 12.02 22.78 -20.17
N SER A 700 11.82 21.48 -20.43
CA SER A 700 12.86 20.46 -20.23
C SER A 700 14.11 20.75 -21.06
N ARG A 701 13.93 20.98 -22.36
CA ARG A 701 15.02 21.30 -23.29
C ARG A 701 15.76 22.56 -22.86
N HIS A 702 15.04 23.57 -22.38
CA HIS A 702 15.64 24.78 -21.83
C HIS A 702 16.49 24.49 -20.59
N LEU A 703 15.97 23.74 -19.62
CA LEU A 703 16.70 23.42 -18.38
C LEU A 703 17.93 22.53 -18.64
N GLU A 704 17.84 21.58 -19.58
CA GLU A 704 18.97 20.74 -20.01
C GLU A 704 20.16 21.57 -20.51
N THR A 705 19.90 22.74 -21.11
CA THR A 705 20.99 23.58 -21.65
C THR A 705 21.87 24.24 -20.61
N ILE A 706 21.40 24.36 -19.36
CA ILE A 706 22.18 24.86 -18.23
C ILE A 706 22.89 23.69 -17.50
N ASP A 707 22.62 22.45 -17.91
CA ASP A 707 23.26 21.24 -17.42
C ASP A 707 23.15 21.12 -15.89
N ILE A 708 21.93 21.28 -15.36
CA ILE A 708 21.68 21.22 -13.91
C ILE A 708 20.85 19.98 -13.59
N ASP A 709 21.53 18.86 -13.36
CA ASP A 709 20.92 17.59 -12.93
C ASP A 709 20.08 17.72 -11.64
N LYS A 710 20.35 18.75 -10.83
CA LYS A 710 19.69 19.00 -9.55
C LYS A 710 18.40 19.82 -9.66
N ILE A 711 18.16 20.57 -10.75
CA ILE A 711 16.92 21.33 -10.94
C ILE A 711 15.90 20.47 -11.65
N THR A 712 14.89 20.06 -10.90
CA THR A 712 13.75 19.32 -11.45
C THR A 712 12.56 20.24 -11.67
N ILE A 713 11.78 19.96 -12.71
CA ILE A 713 10.49 20.64 -12.96
C ILE A 713 9.59 20.59 -11.72
N CYS A 714 9.64 19.49 -10.97
CA CYS A 714 8.85 19.35 -9.76
C CYS A 714 9.25 20.35 -8.65
N GLN A 715 10.54 20.68 -8.52
CA GLN A 715 10.99 21.70 -7.57
C GLN A 715 10.49 23.08 -8.00
N LEU A 716 10.58 23.41 -9.30
CA LEU A 716 10.06 24.66 -9.86
C LEU A 716 8.55 24.78 -9.61
N GLN A 717 7.79 23.71 -9.91
CA GLN A 717 6.36 23.64 -9.60
C GLN A 717 6.08 23.83 -8.12
N LYS A 718 6.85 23.19 -7.24
CA LYS A 718 6.68 23.36 -5.80
C LYS A 718 6.85 24.81 -5.36
N ALA A 719 7.91 25.49 -5.81
CA ALA A 719 8.15 26.90 -5.49
C ALA A 719 7.01 27.80 -6.01
N THR A 720 6.60 27.62 -7.26
CA THR A 720 5.50 28.35 -7.90
C THR A 720 4.18 28.17 -7.15
N LEU A 721 3.80 26.91 -6.88
CA LEU A 721 2.53 26.56 -6.24
C LEU A 721 2.47 27.02 -4.78
N LEU A 722 3.58 27.02 -4.05
CA LEU A 722 3.64 27.59 -2.70
C LEU A 722 3.33 29.09 -2.71
N GLY A 723 3.91 29.84 -3.66
CA GLY A 723 3.62 31.26 -3.85
C GLY A 723 2.17 31.52 -4.26
N SER A 724 1.65 30.75 -5.21
CA SER A 724 0.23 30.87 -5.63
C SER A 724 -0.73 30.56 -4.49
N ALA A 725 -0.47 29.52 -3.70
CA ALA A 725 -1.27 29.19 -2.53
C ALA A 725 -1.24 30.29 -1.47
N ARG A 726 -0.10 30.97 -1.29
CA ARG A 726 0.01 32.12 -0.38
C ARG A 726 -0.87 33.28 -0.84
N ILE A 727 -0.85 33.62 -2.14
CA ILE A 727 -1.69 34.68 -2.71
C ILE A 727 -3.17 34.35 -2.51
N ILE A 728 -3.60 33.13 -2.84
CA ILE A 728 -4.99 32.69 -2.65
C ILE A 728 -5.39 32.80 -1.17
N ARG A 729 -4.54 32.34 -0.26
CA ARG A 729 -4.85 32.39 1.18
C ARG A 729 -4.97 33.81 1.70
N LYS A 730 -4.09 34.69 1.26
CA LYS A 730 -4.02 36.09 1.70
C LYS A 730 -5.24 36.88 1.23
N TYR A 731 -5.68 36.67 -0.02
CA TYR A 731 -6.69 37.54 -0.62
C TYR A 731 -8.07 36.92 -0.73
N ILE A 732 -8.20 35.59 -0.83
CA ILE A 732 -9.49 34.95 -1.10
C ILE A 732 -10.07 34.28 0.14
N THR A 733 -9.28 33.50 0.88
CA THR A 733 -9.79 32.64 1.97
C THR A 733 -9.77 33.28 3.37
N GLN A 734 -9.61 34.60 3.48
CA GLN A 734 -9.69 35.33 4.76
C GLN A 734 -11.13 35.73 5.17
N SER A 735 -12.16 35.20 4.48
CA SER A 735 -13.57 35.38 4.85
C SER A 735 -14.17 34.10 5.39
#